data_AF-J5DZF4-F1
#
_entry.id   AF-J5DZF4-F1
#
_cell.length_a   1.000
_cell.length_b   1.000
_cell.length_c   1.000
_cell.angle_alpha   90.00
_cell.angle_beta   90.00
_cell.angle_gamma   90.00
#
_symmetry.space_group_name_H-M   'P 1'
#
loop_
_entity.id
_entity.type
_entity.pdbx_description
1 polymer ?
#
loop_
_entity_poly.entity_id
_entity_poly.type
_entity_poly.pdbx_seq_one_letter_code
_entity_poly.pdbx_strand_id
1 'polypeptide(L)'
;MTDNVDVNTYPKPAGGAPDFPALELEVLDYWARDDTFRASIARRDGAPEYVFYDGPPFANGLPHYGHLLTGYVKDIVPRYRTMRGYKVERRFGWDTHGLPAELEVERQLGITDKSQIDDMGIAAFNDACRASVLRYTDEWQAYVTRQARWVDFDTDYKTLDLPYMESVIWAFKQLWDKGLAYEGYRVLPYCWRDETPLSNHELRMDDDVYQSRQDPALTVGFRVVGGPLDGAHLLVWTTTPWTLPSNLAVAVNPEVTYVEVEADGKRFVLAEPRLTAYARELREEPEILATYRGADLLGMRYLPPFPYFMDPEPGRANAFQVLPGEFVTTEDGTGIVHMAPAYGEDDMATTDKVGITPVTPVDSKGRFDATVPDYQGQHVFDANPHIIRDLKNGSGPAAANGAVLLRHETYEHPYPHCWRCRNPLIYRAVSSWFVAVTEFRDRMVELNQQITWYPEHVKDGQFGKWLAGARDWSISRNRYWGTPIPVWKSDDPAYPRVDAYGSLDELERDFGVRPTNLHRPFIDELTRPNPDDPTGRSTMRRIPDVLDVWFDSGSMPYAQVHFPFENEEWFDSHYPGDFIVEYIGQTRGWFYTLHVLATALFDRPAFKTCVAHGIVLGSDGQKMSKSLRNYPDVSEVFDRDGSDAMRWFLMASPILRGGNLIVTEQGIREGVRQVLLPFWNAYSFLALYAPKVGTWRTDSTQVLDRYILAKLAELRDELTHEMDTCDISRACEQLRQFTEALTNWYVRRSRSRFWEEDVDAIDTLHTVLEVTARLAAPLLPSVTEIVWRGLTSQRSVHLTDWPAPGDVPADPDLVAAMDQVRDVCSAASSLRKAKKLRVRLPLPKLTVAVENPQRLAPFADLIADELNVKSVELTDAIDTYGRFELTVNARVAGPRLGKDVQAAIKAVKAGEGVVNADGTLTAGPAVLQPEEYSSRLVAADPEFTAALPDGSGLVVLDGTVTPELEAEGWAKDRIRELQELRKSTGLDVSDRISVVMAVPGERADWARTHRDLIAGEILATSFEFGDPVDGAEIGDGVRVSIAKA
;
A
#
# COMPACT_ATOMS: atom_id res chain seq x y z
N MET A 1 15.58 37.73 -13.35
CA MET A 1 16.45 38.88 -13.00
C MET A 1 17.79 38.66 -13.68
N THR A 2 18.20 39.58 -14.54
CA THR A 2 19.53 39.60 -15.15
C THR A 2 20.36 40.65 -14.44
N ASP A 3 21.50 40.26 -13.87
CA ASP A 3 22.74 41.05 -13.85
C ASP A 3 23.89 40.19 -13.27
N ASN A 4 24.95 40.02 -14.07
CA ASN A 4 26.30 39.52 -13.74
C ASN A 4 26.40 38.34 -12.74
N VAL A 5 26.17 37.11 -13.22
CA VAL A 5 26.76 35.92 -12.58
C VAL A 5 28.17 35.76 -13.14
N ASP A 6 29.17 35.92 -12.28
CA ASP A 6 30.56 35.60 -12.60
C ASP A 6 30.62 34.09 -12.92
N VAL A 7 30.80 33.75 -14.21
CA VAL A 7 30.67 32.38 -14.77
C VAL A 7 31.63 31.37 -14.11
N ASN A 8 32.56 31.85 -13.30
CA ASN A 8 33.53 31.05 -12.58
C ASN A 8 33.12 30.65 -11.16
N THR A 9 31.94 31.04 -10.64
CA THR A 9 31.51 30.73 -9.26
C THR A 9 30.15 30.04 -9.21
N TYR A 10 29.90 29.26 -8.15
CA TYR A 10 28.59 28.64 -7.95
C TYR A 10 27.50 29.70 -7.72
N PRO A 11 26.26 29.47 -8.20
CA PRO A 11 25.13 30.34 -7.87
C PRO A 11 24.90 30.34 -6.36
N LYS A 12 25.02 31.52 -5.74
CA LYS A 12 24.81 31.66 -4.29
C LYS A 12 23.31 31.54 -3.98
N PRO A 13 22.89 30.57 -3.14
CA PRO A 13 21.50 30.48 -2.71
C PRO A 13 21.07 31.73 -1.93
N ALA A 14 19.78 32.06 -1.97
CA ALA A 14 19.23 33.14 -1.14
C ALA A 14 19.51 32.86 0.35
N GLY A 15 19.84 33.91 1.12
CA GLY A 15 20.12 33.77 2.55
C GLY A 15 18.87 33.39 3.34
N GLY A 16 18.96 32.37 4.20
CA GLY A 16 17.84 31.89 5.02
C GLY A 16 17.62 30.38 4.89
N ALA A 17 16.52 29.88 5.44
CA ALA A 17 16.07 28.51 5.19
C ALA A 17 15.45 28.42 3.78
N PRO A 18 15.70 27.34 3.01
CA PRO A 18 15.13 27.18 1.68
C PRO A 18 13.60 27.03 1.74
N ASP A 19 12.91 27.68 0.80
CA ASP A 19 11.49 27.45 0.51
C ASP A 19 11.38 26.35 -0.56
N PHE A 20 11.36 25.08 -0.11
CA PHE A 20 11.27 23.94 -1.03
C PHE A 20 10.01 23.95 -1.90
N PRO A 21 8.79 24.21 -1.37
CA PRO A 21 7.59 24.32 -2.21
C PRO A 21 7.74 25.31 -3.37
N ALA A 22 8.28 26.51 -3.13
CA ALA A 22 8.47 27.49 -4.19
C ALA A 22 9.51 27.02 -5.23
N LEU A 23 10.62 26.45 -4.77
CA LEU A 23 11.66 25.92 -5.64
C LEU A 23 11.19 24.73 -6.50
N GLU A 24 10.33 23.87 -5.96
CA GLU A 24 9.71 22.77 -6.72
C GLU A 24 8.88 23.30 -7.89
N LEU A 25 8.10 24.38 -7.69
CA LEU A 25 7.32 24.98 -8.76
C LEU A 25 8.21 25.54 -9.89
N GLU A 26 9.37 26.10 -9.56
CA GLU A 26 10.36 26.55 -10.54
C GLU A 26 10.93 25.37 -11.35
N VAL A 27 11.17 24.23 -10.70
CA VAL A 27 11.63 23.00 -11.36
C VAL A 27 10.58 22.45 -12.31
N LEU A 28 9.31 22.37 -11.88
CA LEU A 28 8.21 21.89 -12.70
C LEU A 28 8.02 22.76 -13.94
N ASP A 29 8.05 24.08 -13.77
CA ASP A 29 7.98 25.06 -14.87
C ASP A 29 9.17 24.95 -15.83
N TYR A 30 10.38 24.70 -15.30
CA TYR A 30 11.55 24.43 -16.11
C TYR A 30 11.38 23.15 -16.95
N TRP A 31 11.03 22.02 -16.35
CA TRP A 31 10.86 20.75 -17.07
C TRP A 31 9.80 20.83 -18.16
N ALA A 32 8.71 21.54 -17.92
CA ALA A 32 7.66 21.76 -18.90
C ALA A 32 8.15 22.56 -20.11
N ARG A 33 8.93 23.63 -19.89
CA ARG A 33 9.47 24.46 -20.98
C ARG A 33 10.62 23.79 -21.74
N ASP A 34 11.46 23.04 -21.04
CA ASP A 34 12.64 22.35 -21.58
C ASP A 34 12.28 21.02 -22.26
N ASP A 35 11.05 20.52 -22.05
CA ASP A 35 10.57 19.20 -22.49
C ASP A 35 11.47 18.06 -21.99
N THR A 36 11.89 18.17 -20.71
CA THR A 36 12.89 17.28 -20.12
C THR A 36 12.39 15.84 -20.03
N PHE A 37 11.10 15.62 -19.76
CA PHE A 37 10.52 14.29 -19.68
C PHE A 37 10.62 13.54 -21.02
N ARG A 38 10.15 14.13 -22.13
CA ARG A 38 10.25 13.50 -23.45
C ARG A 38 11.70 13.31 -23.87
N ALA A 39 12.56 14.27 -23.57
CA ALA A 39 14.00 14.14 -23.82
C ALA A 39 14.63 12.95 -23.05
N SER A 40 14.13 12.63 -21.85
CA SER A 40 14.61 11.49 -21.07
C SER A 40 14.26 10.14 -21.69
N ILE A 41 13.15 10.06 -22.42
CA ILE A 41 12.73 8.88 -23.19
C ILE A 41 13.47 8.82 -24.52
N ALA A 42 13.47 9.91 -25.30
CA ALA A 42 14.07 9.95 -26.64
C ALA A 42 15.59 9.66 -26.62
N ARG A 43 16.31 10.08 -25.57
CA ARG A 43 17.74 9.74 -25.42
C ARG A 43 18.02 8.24 -25.23
N ARG A 44 16.98 7.42 -25.05
CA ARG A 44 17.05 5.96 -24.91
C ARG A 44 16.54 5.22 -26.16
N ASP A 45 16.35 5.91 -27.28
CA ASP A 45 16.01 5.25 -28.54
C ASP A 45 17.09 4.22 -28.94
N GLY A 46 16.64 2.99 -29.21
CA GLY A 46 17.51 1.84 -29.50
C GLY A 46 18.06 1.10 -28.27
N ALA A 47 17.77 1.56 -27.05
CA ALA A 47 18.09 0.83 -25.83
C ALA A 47 17.04 -0.26 -25.53
N PRO A 48 17.36 -1.25 -24.66
CA PRO A 48 16.35 -2.20 -24.17
C PRO A 48 15.18 -1.49 -23.50
N GLU A 49 13.96 -1.94 -23.77
CA GLU A 49 12.75 -1.40 -23.14
C GLU A 49 12.49 -2.05 -21.78
N TYR A 50 11.87 -1.28 -20.89
CA TYR A 50 11.32 -1.77 -19.62
C TYR A 50 9.85 -1.39 -19.58
N VAL A 51 8.98 -2.39 -19.75
CA VAL A 51 7.55 -2.20 -19.92
C VAL A 51 6.87 -1.99 -18.59
N PHE A 52 6.37 -0.77 -18.37
CA PHE A 52 5.66 -0.39 -17.16
C PHE A 52 4.14 -0.37 -17.41
N TYR A 53 3.39 -1.08 -16.57
CA TYR A 53 1.93 -1.01 -16.56
C TYR A 53 1.44 -0.03 -15.51
N ASP A 54 0.83 1.05 -16.01
CA ASP A 54 0.18 2.05 -15.18
C ASP A 54 -1.28 1.65 -14.95
N GLY A 55 -1.63 1.23 -13.73
CA GLY A 55 -3.02 0.94 -13.39
C GLY A 55 -3.90 2.16 -13.60
N PRO A 56 -4.96 2.06 -14.44
CA PRO A 56 -5.78 3.20 -14.78
C PRO A 56 -6.68 3.57 -13.59
N PRO A 57 -6.56 4.78 -13.00
CA PRO A 57 -7.50 5.23 -11.98
C PRO A 57 -8.90 5.44 -12.56
N PHE A 58 -9.91 5.33 -11.70
CA PHE A 58 -11.26 5.74 -12.02
C PHE A 58 -11.34 7.26 -12.15
N ALA A 59 -11.86 7.74 -13.29
CA ALA A 59 -12.06 9.16 -13.56
C ALA A 59 -13.36 9.72 -12.94
N ASN A 60 -13.60 9.48 -11.65
CA ASN A 60 -14.86 9.83 -10.99
C ASN A 60 -14.72 10.69 -9.72
N GLY A 61 -13.53 11.24 -9.48
CA GLY A 61 -13.30 12.12 -8.33
C GLY A 61 -11.84 12.56 -8.17
N LEU A 62 -11.63 13.52 -7.28
CA LEU A 62 -10.28 14.02 -6.93
C LEU A 62 -9.39 12.94 -6.29
N PRO A 63 -8.07 12.97 -6.58
CA PRO A 63 -7.12 12.04 -6.02
C PRO A 63 -6.95 12.18 -4.49
N HIS A 64 -6.41 11.14 -3.85
CA HIS A 64 -6.14 11.09 -2.41
C HIS A 64 -4.78 10.44 -2.16
N TYR A 65 -4.34 10.36 -0.90
CA TYR A 65 -3.03 9.79 -0.52
C TYR A 65 -2.75 8.36 -1.03
N GLY A 66 -3.78 7.57 -1.34
CA GLY A 66 -3.60 6.25 -1.95
C GLY A 66 -3.07 6.36 -3.38
N HIS A 67 -3.66 7.26 -4.18
CA HIS A 67 -3.16 7.60 -5.51
C HIS A 67 -1.79 8.24 -5.44
N LEU A 68 -1.55 9.09 -4.44
CA LEU A 68 -0.24 9.72 -4.24
C LEU A 68 0.85 8.70 -3.95
N LEU A 69 0.64 7.82 -2.97
CA LEU A 69 1.59 6.76 -2.62
C LEU A 69 1.94 5.92 -3.85
N THR A 70 0.92 5.44 -4.55
CA THR A 70 1.07 4.63 -5.77
C THR A 70 1.84 5.41 -6.84
N GLY A 71 1.46 6.67 -7.08
CA GLY A 71 2.09 7.56 -8.05
C GLY A 71 3.58 7.79 -7.81
N TYR A 72 4.02 7.84 -6.56
CA TYR A 72 5.46 7.99 -6.26
C TYR A 72 6.25 6.76 -6.67
N VAL A 73 5.75 5.55 -6.39
CA VAL A 73 6.43 4.32 -6.83
C VAL A 73 6.44 4.22 -8.35
N LYS A 74 5.32 4.57 -8.99
CA LYS A 74 5.16 4.67 -10.45
C LYS A 74 6.07 5.72 -11.12
N ASP A 75 6.71 6.59 -10.34
CA ASP A 75 7.69 7.56 -10.85
C ASP A 75 9.14 7.15 -10.50
N ILE A 76 9.38 6.73 -9.26
CA ILE A 76 10.69 6.32 -8.76
C ILE A 76 11.28 5.18 -9.60
N VAL A 77 10.51 4.10 -9.80
CA VAL A 77 11.01 2.91 -10.51
C VAL A 77 11.31 3.22 -11.98
N PRO A 78 10.40 3.85 -12.75
CA PRO A 78 10.70 4.26 -14.13
C PRO A 78 11.85 5.27 -14.26
N ARG A 79 11.98 6.27 -13.38
CA ARG A 79 13.13 7.19 -13.38
C ARG A 79 14.44 6.43 -13.18
N TYR A 80 14.49 5.58 -12.17
CA TYR A 80 15.65 4.74 -11.89
C TYR A 80 16.02 3.85 -13.08
N ARG A 81 15.05 3.12 -13.67
CA ARG A 81 15.28 2.26 -14.85
C ARG A 81 15.74 3.09 -16.05
N THR A 82 15.20 4.28 -16.25
CA THR A 82 15.65 5.21 -17.30
C THR A 82 17.11 5.61 -17.09
N MET A 83 17.52 5.95 -15.87
CA MET A 83 18.90 6.27 -15.53
C MET A 83 19.83 5.05 -15.65
N ARG A 84 19.32 3.84 -15.41
CA ARG A 84 20.04 2.56 -15.62
C ARG A 84 20.20 2.15 -17.09
N GLY A 85 19.72 2.96 -18.03
CA GLY A 85 19.94 2.76 -19.46
C GLY A 85 18.75 2.19 -20.23
N TYR A 86 17.61 1.95 -19.59
CA TYR A 86 16.42 1.43 -20.28
C TYR A 86 15.59 2.55 -20.91
N LYS A 87 14.90 2.24 -22.01
CA LYS A 87 13.77 3.05 -22.48
C LYS A 87 12.52 2.67 -21.69
N VAL A 88 11.87 3.64 -21.07
CA VAL A 88 10.70 3.41 -20.21
C VAL A 88 9.59 4.36 -20.65
N GLU A 89 8.72 3.89 -21.52
CA GLU A 89 7.49 4.60 -21.87
C GLU A 89 6.53 4.62 -20.67
N ARG A 90 5.87 5.75 -20.46
CA ARG A 90 5.00 5.98 -19.30
C ARG A 90 3.72 6.65 -19.78
N ARG A 91 2.75 5.85 -20.21
CA ARG A 91 1.45 6.34 -20.71
C ARG A 91 0.43 6.29 -19.59
N PHE A 92 -0.27 7.40 -19.35
CA PHE A 92 -1.34 7.43 -18.36
C PHE A 92 -2.56 6.68 -18.90
N GLY A 93 -3.30 6.04 -18.00
CA GLY A 93 -4.51 5.31 -18.32
C GLY A 93 -5.74 5.83 -17.61
N TRP A 94 -6.92 5.69 -18.20
CA TRP A 94 -8.19 6.04 -17.57
C TRP A 94 -9.19 4.90 -17.60
N ASP A 95 -9.67 4.54 -16.41
CA ASP A 95 -10.83 3.69 -16.25
C ASP A 95 -12.08 4.57 -16.18
N THR A 96 -12.89 4.50 -17.21
CA THR A 96 -13.91 5.50 -17.52
C THR A 96 -15.32 4.93 -17.49
N HIS A 97 -15.46 3.61 -17.35
CA HIS A 97 -16.71 2.88 -17.45
C HIS A 97 -17.25 2.41 -16.10
N GLY A 98 -18.44 1.82 -16.13
CA GLY A 98 -19.03 1.06 -15.04
C GLY A 98 -19.64 1.87 -13.91
N LEU A 99 -20.04 1.15 -12.85
CA LEU A 99 -20.68 1.70 -11.66
C LEU A 99 -19.96 2.93 -11.06
N PRO A 100 -18.62 3.01 -11.01
CA PRO A 100 -17.95 4.17 -10.42
C PRO A 100 -18.26 5.48 -11.16
N ALA A 101 -18.34 5.44 -12.49
CA ALA A 101 -18.66 6.62 -13.31
C ALA A 101 -20.17 6.91 -13.28
N GLU A 102 -21.02 5.88 -13.43
CA GLU A 102 -22.48 6.04 -13.43
C GLU A 102 -23.01 6.61 -12.12
N LEU A 103 -22.59 6.08 -10.96
CA LEU A 103 -23.11 6.51 -9.67
C LEU A 103 -22.71 7.95 -9.32
N GLU A 104 -21.55 8.40 -9.80
CA GLU A 104 -21.15 9.80 -9.66
C GLU A 104 -22.06 10.72 -10.47
N VAL A 105 -22.39 10.33 -11.71
CA VAL A 105 -23.32 11.08 -12.58
C VAL A 105 -24.73 11.05 -12.02
N GLU A 106 -25.19 9.91 -11.51
CA GLU A 106 -26.48 9.79 -10.82
C GLU A 106 -26.55 10.79 -9.66
N ARG A 107 -25.50 10.87 -8.84
CA ARG A 107 -25.41 11.84 -7.74
C ARG A 107 -25.46 13.29 -8.21
N GLN A 108 -24.73 13.63 -9.27
CA GLN A 108 -24.71 14.98 -9.83
C GLN A 108 -26.06 15.40 -10.42
N LEU A 109 -26.78 14.45 -11.02
CA LEU A 109 -28.09 14.66 -11.64
C LEU A 109 -29.26 14.47 -10.66
N GLY A 110 -29.00 14.02 -9.43
CA GLY A 110 -30.03 13.71 -8.44
C GLY A 110 -30.89 12.49 -8.80
N ILE A 111 -30.33 11.57 -9.60
CA ILE A 111 -30.97 10.31 -9.95
C ILE A 111 -30.93 9.39 -8.73
N THR A 112 -32.09 8.83 -8.42
CA THR A 112 -32.29 7.96 -7.25
C THR A 112 -32.99 6.66 -7.61
N ASP A 113 -33.41 6.48 -8.85
CA ASP A 113 -34.02 5.26 -9.35
C ASP A 113 -33.60 5.06 -10.80
N LYS A 114 -33.29 3.82 -11.17
CA LYS A 114 -32.85 3.46 -12.51
C LYS A 114 -33.86 3.86 -13.60
N SER A 115 -35.16 3.84 -13.31
CA SER A 115 -36.18 4.24 -14.29
C SER A 115 -36.05 5.70 -14.72
N GLN A 116 -35.45 6.56 -13.88
CA GLN A 116 -35.21 7.96 -14.24
C GLN A 116 -34.13 8.09 -15.33
N ILE A 117 -33.22 7.12 -15.44
CA ILE A 117 -32.24 7.03 -16.55
C ILE A 117 -32.98 6.66 -17.84
N ASP A 118 -33.89 5.69 -17.76
CA ASP A 118 -34.71 5.29 -18.92
C ASP A 118 -35.60 6.45 -19.39
N ASP A 119 -36.20 7.20 -18.47
CA ASP A 119 -36.99 8.41 -18.77
C ASP A 119 -36.15 9.53 -19.40
N MET A 120 -34.90 9.71 -18.92
CA MET A 120 -33.92 10.67 -19.47
C MET A 120 -33.44 10.24 -20.87
N GLY A 121 -33.39 8.93 -21.12
CA GLY A 121 -32.83 8.31 -22.30
C GLY A 121 -31.36 7.93 -22.12
N ILE A 122 -31.02 6.70 -22.50
CA ILE A 122 -29.68 6.10 -22.33
C ILE A 122 -28.59 6.96 -22.99
N ALA A 123 -28.84 7.51 -24.18
CA ALA A 123 -27.86 8.35 -24.88
C ALA A 123 -27.49 9.59 -24.07
N ALA A 124 -28.48 10.30 -23.52
CA ALA A 124 -28.24 11.50 -22.73
C ALA A 124 -27.52 11.20 -21.41
N PHE A 125 -27.83 10.06 -20.77
CA PHE A 125 -27.13 9.62 -19.57
C PHE A 125 -25.67 9.23 -19.85
N ASN A 126 -25.42 8.49 -20.93
CA ASN A 126 -24.07 8.10 -21.34
C ASN A 126 -23.22 9.32 -21.76
N ASP A 127 -23.82 10.32 -22.40
CA ASP A 127 -23.15 11.60 -22.69
C ASP A 127 -22.76 12.36 -21.42
N ALA A 128 -23.62 12.34 -20.40
CA ALA A 128 -23.31 12.92 -19.09
C ALA A 128 -22.16 12.17 -18.38
N CYS A 129 -22.12 10.84 -18.49
CA CYS A 129 -21.00 10.02 -17.97
C CYS A 129 -19.69 10.39 -18.65
N ARG A 130 -19.68 10.45 -19.98
CA ARG A 130 -18.50 10.87 -20.77
C ARG A 130 -18.01 12.26 -20.38
N ALA A 131 -18.91 13.23 -20.22
CA ALA A 131 -18.55 14.60 -19.85
C ALA A 131 -17.98 14.71 -18.41
N SER A 132 -18.51 13.92 -17.48
CA SER A 132 -18.03 13.89 -16.08
C SER A 132 -16.59 13.36 -16.00
N VAL A 133 -16.31 12.25 -16.70
CA VAL A 133 -14.99 11.63 -16.78
C VAL A 133 -13.91 12.60 -17.27
N LEU A 134 -14.19 13.32 -18.37
CA LEU A 134 -13.24 14.27 -18.96
C LEU A 134 -12.98 15.50 -18.10
N ARG A 135 -13.84 15.82 -17.12
CA ARG A 135 -13.59 16.94 -16.20
C ARG A 135 -12.53 16.57 -15.17
N TYR A 136 -12.55 15.34 -14.67
CA TYR A 136 -11.61 14.91 -13.64
C TYR A 136 -10.20 14.72 -14.20
N THR A 137 -10.03 14.45 -15.49
CA THR A 137 -8.69 14.24 -16.09
C THR A 137 -7.78 15.45 -15.92
N ASP A 138 -8.30 16.67 -16.07
CA ASP A 138 -7.54 17.91 -15.92
C ASP A 138 -7.08 18.15 -14.47
N GLU A 139 -7.98 17.92 -13.50
CA GLU A 139 -7.67 18.05 -12.07
C GLU A 139 -6.59 17.04 -11.64
N TRP A 140 -6.66 15.83 -12.17
CA TRP A 140 -5.66 14.80 -11.95
C TRP A 140 -4.33 15.13 -12.63
N GLN A 141 -4.31 15.66 -13.85
CA GLN A 141 -3.07 16.07 -14.51
C GLN A 141 -2.34 17.13 -13.68
N ALA A 142 -3.06 18.13 -13.16
CA ALA A 142 -2.49 19.14 -12.27
C ALA A 142 -1.91 18.50 -10.98
N TYR A 143 -2.65 17.58 -10.37
CA TYR A 143 -2.21 16.86 -9.17
C TYR A 143 -0.96 16.00 -9.40
N VAL A 144 -0.94 15.20 -10.47
CA VAL A 144 0.18 14.33 -10.86
C VAL A 144 1.41 15.15 -11.24
N THR A 145 1.21 16.30 -11.90
CA THR A 145 2.29 17.24 -12.20
C THR A 145 2.88 17.81 -10.92
N ARG A 146 2.05 18.25 -9.96
CA ARG A 146 2.50 18.78 -8.67
C ARG A 146 3.28 17.75 -7.85
N GLN A 147 2.94 16.47 -8.00
CA GLN A 147 3.66 15.31 -7.42
C GLN A 147 5.09 15.12 -8.00
N ALA A 148 5.45 15.82 -9.07
CA ALA A 148 6.65 15.57 -9.87
C ALA A 148 6.68 14.15 -10.48
N ARG A 149 5.51 13.58 -10.78
CA ARG A 149 5.41 12.29 -11.48
C ARG A 149 5.45 12.52 -12.99
N TRP A 150 6.45 11.95 -13.66
CA TRP A 150 6.57 12.01 -15.12
C TRP A 150 5.78 10.89 -15.80
N VAL A 151 4.76 11.29 -16.54
CA VAL A 151 3.86 10.42 -17.30
C VAL A 151 3.27 11.22 -18.45
N ASP A 152 3.03 10.56 -19.58
CA ASP A 152 2.43 11.15 -20.77
C ASP A 152 0.89 11.16 -20.66
N PHE A 153 0.32 12.36 -20.72
CA PHE A 153 -1.12 12.61 -20.79
C PHE A 153 -1.60 12.88 -22.22
N ASP A 154 -0.68 13.18 -23.16
CA ASP A 154 -1.04 13.54 -24.54
C ASP A 154 -1.37 12.29 -25.37
N THR A 155 -0.70 11.17 -25.08
CA THR A 155 -0.95 9.86 -25.70
C THR A 155 -1.55 8.85 -24.71
N ASP A 156 -2.35 9.33 -23.77
CA ASP A 156 -3.06 8.49 -22.80
C ASP A 156 -3.96 7.45 -23.49
N TYR A 157 -4.43 6.46 -22.73
CA TYR A 157 -5.46 5.54 -23.19
C TYR A 157 -6.69 5.66 -22.29
N LYS A 158 -7.88 5.60 -22.90
CA LYS A 158 -9.15 5.58 -22.16
C LYS A 158 -9.94 4.35 -22.56
N THR A 159 -10.53 3.71 -21.57
CA THR A 159 -11.41 2.54 -21.76
C THR A 159 -12.62 2.83 -22.65
N LEU A 160 -13.07 4.09 -22.74
CA LEU A 160 -14.15 4.56 -23.63
C LEU A 160 -13.73 4.75 -25.10
N ASP A 161 -12.43 4.70 -25.40
CA ASP A 161 -11.96 4.94 -26.76
C ASP A 161 -12.34 3.76 -27.66
N LEU A 162 -12.82 4.06 -28.88
CA LEU A 162 -13.30 3.03 -29.81
C LEU A 162 -12.27 1.92 -30.09
N PRO A 163 -10.97 2.21 -30.35
CA PRO A 163 -9.95 1.17 -30.53
C PRO A 163 -9.75 0.29 -29.29
N TYR A 164 -9.86 0.87 -28.09
CA TYR A 164 -9.76 0.12 -26.84
C TYR A 164 -10.93 -0.86 -26.71
N MET A 165 -12.16 -0.36 -26.90
CA MET A 165 -13.38 -1.18 -26.84
C MET A 165 -13.38 -2.29 -27.91
N GLU A 166 -12.85 -2.04 -29.10
CA GLU A 166 -12.74 -3.06 -30.16
C GLU A 166 -11.85 -4.22 -29.70
N SER A 167 -10.73 -3.90 -29.06
CA SER A 167 -9.83 -4.90 -28.46
C SER A 167 -10.49 -5.67 -27.31
N VAL A 168 -11.36 -5.02 -26.53
CA VAL A 168 -12.12 -5.66 -25.44
C VAL A 168 -13.15 -6.65 -26.00
N ILE A 169 -13.92 -6.29 -27.03
CA ILE A 169 -14.88 -7.22 -27.65
C ILE A 169 -14.16 -8.36 -28.37
N TRP A 170 -12.97 -8.11 -28.93
CA TRP A 170 -12.09 -9.16 -29.43
C TRP A 170 -11.74 -10.17 -28.33
N ALA A 171 -11.32 -9.69 -27.15
CA ALA A 171 -10.98 -10.57 -26.03
C ALA A 171 -12.17 -11.42 -25.60
N PHE A 172 -13.38 -10.84 -25.51
CA PHE A 172 -14.59 -11.60 -25.25
C PHE A 172 -14.84 -12.68 -26.32
N LYS A 173 -14.71 -12.32 -27.61
CA LYS A 173 -14.88 -13.25 -28.72
C LYS A 173 -13.87 -14.41 -28.67
N GLN A 174 -12.62 -14.15 -28.28
CA GLN A 174 -11.62 -15.22 -28.10
C GLN A 174 -12.01 -16.16 -26.97
N LEU A 175 -12.53 -15.65 -25.85
CA LEU A 175 -13.04 -16.49 -24.76
C LEU A 175 -14.24 -17.33 -25.21
N TRP A 176 -15.15 -16.74 -25.98
CA TRP A 176 -16.30 -17.43 -26.57
C TRP A 176 -15.87 -18.56 -27.52
N ASP A 177 -14.93 -18.29 -28.43
CA ASP A 177 -14.43 -19.28 -29.39
C ASP A 177 -13.68 -20.43 -28.70
N LYS A 178 -13.05 -20.17 -27.56
CA LYS A 178 -12.40 -21.18 -26.70
C LYS A 178 -13.41 -21.94 -25.81
N GLY A 179 -14.69 -21.59 -25.83
CA GLY A 179 -15.72 -22.18 -24.95
C GLY A 179 -15.65 -21.71 -23.49
N LEU A 180 -14.85 -20.67 -23.20
CA LEU A 180 -14.64 -20.13 -21.86
C LEU A 180 -15.65 -19.04 -21.48
N ALA A 181 -16.37 -18.45 -22.44
CA ALA A 181 -17.45 -17.51 -22.17
C ALA A 181 -18.82 -18.19 -22.35
N TYR A 182 -19.70 -18.12 -21.35
CA TYR A 182 -21.01 -18.77 -21.40
C TYR A 182 -22.08 -17.99 -20.62
N GLU A 183 -23.35 -18.20 -20.97
CA GLU A 183 -24.49 -17.71 -20.20
C GLU A 183 -24.88 -18.74 -19.13
N GLY A 184 -25.03 -18.29 -17.89
CA GLY A 184 -25.48 -19.13 -16.77
C GLY A 184 -26.59 -18.47 -15.97
N TYR A 185 -27.49 -19.29 -15.45
CA TYR A 185 -28.46 -18.88 -14.43
C TYR A 185 -27.94 -19.29 -13.05
N ARG A 186 -27.51 -18.31 -12.23
CA ARG A 186 -26.82 -18.54 -10.97
C ARG A 186 -27.31 -17.59 -9.88
N VAL A 187 -27.21 -18.01 -8.63
CA VAL A 187 -27.37 -17.13 -7.48
C VAL A 187 -26.12 -16.26 -7.35
N LEU A 188 -26.29 -14.96 -7.53
CA LEU A 188 -25.20 -13.98 -7.44
C LEU A 188 -25.52 -12.93 -6.35
N PRO A 189 -24.48 -12.32 -5.75
CA PRO A 189 -24.67 -11.07 -5.04
C PRO A 189 -25.31 -10.04 -5.97
N TYR A 190 -26.37 -9.41 -5.50
CA TYR A 190 -27.20 -8.52 -6.32
C TYR A 190 -27.48 -7.24 -5.56
N CYS A 191 -27.16 -6.11 -6.19
CA CYS A 191 -27.49 -4.80 -5.66
C CYS A 191 -28.88 -4.42 -6.16
N TRP A 192 -29.87 -4.44 -5.27
CA TRP A 192 -31.25 -4.04 -5.59
C TRP A 192 -31.40 -2.53 -5.83
N ARG A 193 -30.46 -1.72 -5.32
CA ARG A 193 -30.41 -0.27 -5.54
C ARG A 193 -29.88 0.06 -6.95
N ASP A 194 -28.79 -0.60 -7.34
CA ASP A 194 -28.12 -0.38 -8.63
C ASP A 194 -28.67 -1.33 -9.71
N GLU A 195 -29.59 -2.23 -9.34
CA GLU A 195 -30.27 -3.21 -10.18
C GLU A 195 -29.32 -4.04 -11.07
N THR A 196 -28.25 -4.57 -10.48
CA THR A 196 -27.25 -5.37 -11.19
C THR A 196 -26.62 -6.44 -10.29
N PRO A 197 -26.24 -7.62 -10.84
CA PRO A 197 -25.35 -8.54 -10.15
C PRO A 197 -23.96 -7.92 -9.96
N LEU A 198 -23.27 -8.39 -8.94
CA LEU A 198 -21.87 -8.11 -8.65
C LEU A 198 -21.08 -9.43 -8.63
N SER A 199 -19.79 -9.34 -8.90
CA SER A 199 -18.88 -10.48 -8.87
C SER A 199 -18.39 -10.78 -7.44
N ASN A 200 -17.94 -12.03 -7.23
CA ASN A 200 -17.41 -12.45 -5.93
C ASN A 200 -16.16 -11.68 -5.50
N HIS A 201 -15.34 -11.23 -6.46
CA HIS A 201 -14.09 -10.53 -6.16
C HIS A 201 -14.35 -9.09 -5.70
N GLU A 202 -15.35 -8.39 -6.27
CA GLU A 202 -15.80 -7.07 -5.82
C GLU A 202 -16.23 -7.06 -4.34
N LEU A 203 -16.79 -8.16 -3.82
CA LEU A 203 -17.19 -8.26 -2.42
C LEU A 203 -16.01 -8.43 -1.44
N ARG A 204 -14.83 -8.74 -1.95
CA ARG A 204 -13.65 -9.08 -1.13
C ARG A 204 -12.49 -8.12 -1.34
N MET A 205 -12.70 -7.04 -2.11
CA MET A 205 -11.68 -6.03 -2.39
C MET A 205 -11.36 -5.15 -1.17
N ASP A 206 -12.37 -4.80 -0.39
CA ASP A 206 -12.24 -3.93 0.78
C ASP A 206 -12.92 -4.56 2.00
N ASP A 207 -12.31 -4.38 3.18
CA ASP A 207 -12.85 -4.88 4.44
C ASP A 207 -14.20 -4.23 4.82
N ASP A 208 -14.52 -3.06 4.23
CA ASP A 208 -15.74 -2.30 4.50
C ASP A 208 -16.96 -2.76 3.68
N VAL A 209 -16.79 -3.75 2.79
CA VAL A 209 -17.92 -4.41 2.09
C VAL A 209 -18.73 -5.24 3.09
N TYR A 210 -18.06 -5.96 3.99
CA TYR A 210 -18.72 -6.70 5.05
C TYR A 210 -18.82 -5.83 6.30
N GLN A 211 -20.04 -5.49 6.69
CA GLN A 211 -20.29 -4.62 7.83
C GLN A 211 -21.10 -5.37 8.88
N SER A 212 -20.85 -5.10 10.16
CA SER A 212 -21.68 -5.63 11.23
C SER A 212 -23.10 -5.09 11.07
N ARG A 213 -24.08 -5.98 11.00
CA ARG A 213 -25.50 -5.65 10.87
C ARG A 213 -26.30 -6.49 11.84
N GLN A 214 -27.32 -5.86 12.42
CA GLN A 214 -28.33 -6.55 13.22
C GLN A 214 -29.52 -6.94 12.33
N ASP A 215 -29.79 -8.23 12.25
CA ASP A 215 -30.92 -8.79 11.51
C ASP A 215 -31.83 -9.64 12.41
N PRO A 216 -33.11 -9.79 12.07
CA PRO A 216 -34.00 -10.71 12.78
C PRO A 216 -33.57 -12.16 12.51
N ALA A 217 -33.40 -12.95 13.57
CA ALA A 217 -33.20 -14.38 13.49
C ALA A 217 -34.44 -15.11 13.99
N LEU A 218 -34.98 -16.00 13.16
CA LEU A 218 -36.19 -16.75 13.44
C LEU A 218 -35.89 -18.24 13.51
N THR A 219 -36.52 -18.92 14.48
CA THR A 219 -36.69 -20.38 14.45
C THR A 219 -38.14 -20.68 14.14
N VAL A 220 -38.39 -21.32 12.99
CA VAL A 220 -39.74 -21.59 12.48
C VAL A 220 -39.93 -23.09 12.31
N GLY A 221 -41.03 -23.64 12.82
CA GLY A 221 -41.39 -25.03 12.67
C GLY A 221 -42.27 -25.27 11.45
N PHE A 222 -41.84 -26.14 10.54
CA PHE A 222 -42.61 -26.55 9.35
C PHE A 222 -43.29 -27.90 9.59
N ARG A 223 -44.61 -27.93 9.42
CA ARG A 223 -45.43 -29.11 9.76
C ARG A 223 -45.19 -30.26 8.78
N VAL A 224 -44.76 -31.42 9.27
CA VAL A 224 -44.61 -32.66 8.51
C VAL A 224 -45.98 -33.25 8.14
N VAL A 225 -46.08 -33.84 6.94
CA VAL A 225 -47.28 -34.54 6.46
C VAL A 225 -46.97 -35.98 6.09
N GLY A 226 -47.71 -36.91 6.71
CA GLY A 226 -47.54 -38.34 6.54
C GLY A 226 -46.31 -38.92 7.26
N GLY A 227 -46.22 -40.25 7.27
CA GLY A 227 -45.11 -40.98 7.90
C GLY A 227 -45.10 -40.92 9.44
N PRO A 228 -44.00 -41.39 10.08
CA PRO A 228 -43.88 -41.47 11.54
C PRO A 228 -43.95 -40.12 12.26
N LEU A 229 -43.51 -39.06 11.58
CA LEU A 229 -43.45 -37.69 12.10
C LEU A 229 -44.67 -36.83 11.75
N ASP A 230 -45.79 -37.42 11.28
CA ASP A 230 -46.98 -36.66 10.85
C ASP A 230 -47.47 -35.66 11.92
N GLY A 231 -47.52 -34.37 11.58
CA GLY A 231 -47.89 -33.31 12.52
C GLY A 231 -46.78 -32.82 13.47
N ALA A 232 -45.58 -33.40 13.44
CA ALA A 232 -44.39 -32.79 14.04
C ALA A 232 -43.89 -31.60 13.20
N HIS A 233 -43.04 -30.76 13.77
CA HIS A 233 -42.52 -29.57 13.13
C HIS A 233 -41.00 -29.64 12.95
N LEU A 234 -40.52 -29.59 11.72
CA LEU A 234 -39.09 -29.43 11.42
C LEU A 234 -38.69 -28.01 11.78
N LEU A 235 -37.83 -27.84 12.79
CA LEU A 235 -37.36 -26.52 13.21
C LEU A 235 -36.27 -26.06 12.26
N VAL A 236 -36.52 -25.01 11.49
CA VAL A 236 -35.52 -24.33 10.67
C VAL A 236 -35.12 -23.01 11.31
N TRP A 237 -33.89 -22.59 11.10
CA TRP A 237 -33.39 -21.29 11.54
C TRP A 237 -32.99 -20.42 10.33
N THR A 238 -33.33 -19.13 10.37
CA THR A 238 -32.97 -18.18 9.30
C THR A 238 -32.81 -16.75 9.82
N THR A 239 -31.86 -16.02 9.25
CA THR A 239 -31.68 -14.57 9.42
C THR A 239 -32.35 -13.74 8.32
N THR A 240 -32.96 -14.39 7.33
CA THR A 240 -33.61 -13.75 6.17
C THR A 240 -35.09 -14.14 6.08
N PRO A 241 -35.97 -13.63 6.95
CA PRO A 241 -37.39 -14.01 6.96
C PRO A 241 -38.07 -13.86 5.60
N TRP A 242 -37.69 -12.85 4.82
CA TRP A 242 -38.19 -12.60 3.48
C TRP A 242 -37.97 -13.75 2.47
N THR A 243 -37.08 -14.70 2.73
CA THR A 243 -36.91 -15.87 1.85
C THR A 243 -37.90 -17.00 2.16
N LEU A 244 -38.58 -16.98 3.32
CA LEU A 244 -39.54 -18.01 3.74
C LEU A 244 -40.74 -18.18 2.77
N PRO A 245 -41.33 -17.10 2.21
CA PRO A 245 -42.34 -17.22 1.14
C PRO A 245 -41.87 -18.00 -0.10
N SER A 246 -40.56 -18.11 -0.31
CA SER A 246 -39.95 -18.82 -1.44
C SER A 246 -39.37 -20.18 -1.06
N ASN A 247 -39.76 -20.74 0.10
CA ASN A 247 -39.33 -22.07 0.53
C ASN A 247 -39.73 -23.13 -0.51
N LEU A 248 -38.80 -24.01 -0.88
CA LEU A 248 -39.09 -25.16 -1.76
C LEU A 248 -38.55 -26.48 -1.23
N ALA A 249 -37.65 -26.49 -0.24
CA ALA A 249 -37.17 -27.69 0.44
C ALA A 249 -36.62 -27.36 1.83
N VAL A 250 -36.26 -28.38 2.60
CA VAL A 250 -35.36 -28.23 3.75
C VAL A 250 -34.20 -29.21 3.60
N ALA A 251 -33.02 -28.86 4.09
CA ALA A 251 -31.85 -29.73 4.04
C ALA A 251 -31.44 -30.21 5.44
N VAL A 252 -31.00 -31.45 5.51
CA VAL A 252 -30.40 -32.08 6.71
C VAL A 252 -29.09 -32.74 6.34
N ASN A 253 -28.15 -32.80 7.28
CA ASN A 253 -26.93 -33.57 7.10
C ASN A 253 -27.25 -35.06 7.33
N PRO A 254 -27.02 -35.97 6.36
CA PRO A 254 -27.37 -37.38 6.49
C PRO A 254 -26.72 -38.11 7.68
N GLU A 255 -25.56 -37.64 8.13
CA GLU A 255 -24.76 -38.28 9.18
C GLU A 255 -25.13 -37.80 10.60
N VAL A 256 -25.76 -36.63 10.70
CA VAL A 256 -26.15 -36.01 11.97
C VAL A 256 -27.33 -36.76 12.59
N THR A 257 -27.34 -36.83 13.93
CA THR A 257 -28.47 -37.35 14.70
C THR A 257 -29.48 -36.24 15.00
N TYR A 258 -30.76 -36.52 14.76
CA TYR A 258 -31.90 -35.64 14.99
C TYR A 258 -32.82 -36.25 16.05
N VAL A 259 -33.45 -35.39 16.85
CA VAL A 259 -34.37 -35.81 17.90
C VAL A 259 -35.74 -35.19 17.69
N GLU A 260 -36.77 -35.96 18.00
CA GLU A 260 -38.14 -35.49 18.13
C GLU A 260 -38.44 -35.26 19.62
N VAL A 261 -38.89 -34.05 19.95
CA VAL A 261 -39.20 -33.65 21.33
C VAL A 261 -40.59 -33.05 21.45
N GLU A 262 -41.21 -33.20 22.61
CA GLU A 262 -42.48 -32.55 22.94
C GLU A 262 -42.27 -31.28 23.77
N ALA A 263 -42.88 -30.17 23.34
CA ALA A 263 -43.03 -28.98 24.16
C ALA A 263 -44.41 -28.34 23.94
N ASP A 264 -45.11 -28.07 25.04
CA ASP A 264 -46.42 -27.41 25.09
C ASP A 264 -47.46 -28.00 24.11
N GLY A 265 -47.52 -29.34 24.06
CA GLY A 265 -48.47 -30.08 23.21
C GLY A 265 -48.12 -30.08 21.72
N LYS A 266 -46.91 -29.66 21.35
CA LYS A 266 -46.38 -29.72 19.97
C LYS A 266 -45.12 -30.57 19.91
N ARG A 267 -44.94 -31.28 18.80
CA ARG A 267 -43.74 -32.09 18.52
C ARG A 267 -42.80 -31.32 17.60
N PHE A 268 -41.52 -31.28 17.94
CA PHE A 268 -40.48 -30.54 17.22
C PHE A 268 -39.31 -31.45 16.88
N VAL A 269 -38.70 -31.22 15.72
CA VAL A 269 -37.52 -31.95 15.23
C VAL A 269 -36.37 -30.98 15.01
N LEU A 270 -35.22 -31.30 15.58
CA LEU A 270 -33.96 -30.56 15.44
C LEU A 270 -32.76 -31.50 15.65
N ALA A 271 -31.56 -31.06 15.28
CA ALA A 271 -30.35 -31.83 15.52
C ALA A 271 -30.10 -31.99 17.02
N GLU A 272 -29.77 -33.20 17.47
CA GLU A 272 -29.50 -33.52 18.87
C GLU A 272 -28.47 -32.57 19.51
N PRO A 273 -27.34 -32.22 18.86
CA PRO A 273 -26.37 -31.28 19.43
C PRO A 273 -26.91 -29.86 19.66
N ARG A 274 -28.03 -29.48 19.03
CA ARG A 274 -28.66 -28.15 19.17
C ARG A 274 -29.68 -28.08 20.29
N LEU A 275 -30.04 -29.20 20.92
CA LEU A 275 -31.12 -29.27 21.90
C LEU A 275 -30.90 -28.30 23.08
N THR A 276 -29.68 -28.25 23.63
CA THR A 276 -29.31 -27.34 24.72
C THR A 276 -29.47 -25.86 24.35
N ALA A 277 -29.21 -25.49 23.10
CA ALA A 277 -29.34 -24.09 22.64
C ALA A 277 -30.80 -23.59 22.67
N TYR A 278 -31.77 -24.50 22.70
CA TYR A 278 -33.21 -24.25 22.73
C TYR A 278 -33.86 -24.62 24.07
N ALA A 279 -33.08 -24.79 25.14
CA ALA A 279 -33.58 -25.15 26.47
C ALA A 279 -34.66 -24.19 27.00
N ARG A 280 -34.61 -22.91 26.62
CA ARG A 280 -35.61 -21.91 27.01
C ARG A 280 -36.97 -22.18 26.36
N GLU A 281 -36.98 -22.59 25.10
CA GLU A 281 -38.19 -22.84 24.31
C GLU A 281 -38.71 -24.27 24.48
N LEU A 282 -37.81 -25.24 24.66
CA LEU A 282 -38.12 -26.67 24.66
C LEU A 282 -38.06 -27.32 26.06
N ARG A 283 -37.66 -26.58 27.11
CA ARG A 283 -37.29 -27.03 28.47
C ARG A 283 -35.84 -27.52 28.55
N GLU A 284 -35.23 -27.46 29.74
CA GLU A 284 -33.84 -27.86 29.98
C GLU A 284 -33.62 -29.37 29.73
N GLU A 285 -34.59 -30.19 30.10
CA GLU A 285 -34.64 -31.63 29.84
C GLU A 285 -35.94 -31.97 29.11
N PRO A 286 -36.01 -31.75 27.78
CA PRO A 286 -37.19 -32.09 26.99
C PRO A 286 -37.32 -33.62 26.89
N GLU A 287 -38.56 -34.10 26.89
CA GLU A 287 -38.83 -35.52 26.64
C GLU A 287 -38.51 -35.84 25.16
N ILE A 288 -37.49 -36.69 24.95
CA ILE A 288 -37.13 -37.20 23.62
C ILE A 288 -38.08 -38.35 23.29
N LEU A 289 -38.97 -38.12 22.33
CA LEU A 289 -39.95 -39.09 21.86
C LEU A 289 -39.32 -40.13 20.92
N ALA A 290 -38.38 -39.70 20.08
CA ALA A 290 -37.67 -40.55 19.12
C ALA A 290 -36.37 -39.91 18.64
N THR A 291 -35.49 -40.73 18.07
CA THR A 291 -34.20 -40.33 17.48
C THR A 291 -34.09 -40.87 16.06
N TYR A 292 -33.57 -40.05 15.15
CA TYR A 292 -33.44 -40.33 13.72
C TYR A 292 -32.02 -39.98 13.26
N ARG A 293 -31.46 -40.74 12.30
CA ARG A 293 -30.35 -40.23 11.49
C ARG A 293 -30.90 -39.27 10.44
N GLY A 294 -30.11 -38.29 10.01
CA GLY A 294 -30.52 -37.39 8.94
C GLY A 294 -30.92 -38.14 7.67
N ALA A 295 -30.24 -39.27 7.38
CA ALA A 295 -30.60 -40.19 6.31
C ALA A 295 -32.03 -40.75 6.41
N ASP A 296 -32.55 -40.95 7.63
CA ASP A 296 -33.92 -41.45 7.86
C ASP A 296 -34.99 -40.39 7.54
N LEU A 297 -34.61 -39.11 7.55
CA LEU A 297 -35.52 -37.98 7.29
C LEU A 297 -35.67 -37.66 5.80
N LEU A 298 -34.78 -38.18 4.93
CA LEU A 298 -34.74 -37.82 3.52
C LEU A 298 -36.04 -38.20 2.79
N GLY A 299 -36.54 -37.27 1.96
CA GLY A 299 -37.78 -37.44 1.20
C GLY A 299 -39.07 -37.24 2.01
N MET A 300 -39.00 -37.03 3.33
CA MET A 300 -40.17 -36.68 4.14
C MET A 300 -40.80 -35.39 3.63
N ARG A 301 -42.13 -35.40 3.51
CA ARG A 301 -42.90 -34.25 3.01
C ARG A 301 -43.35 -33.36 4.17
N TYR A 302 -43.38 -32.07 3.93
CA TYR A 302 -43.86 -31.08 4.90
C TYR A 302 -44.70 -30.02 4.18
N LEU A 303 -45.46 -29.22 4.95
CA LEU A 303 -46.15 -28.04 4.44
C LEU A 303 -45.25 -26.80 4.61
N PRO A 304 -45.00 -26.02 3.54
CA PRO A 304 -44.21 -24.80 3.64
C PRO A 304 -44.86 -23.77 4.57
N PRO A 305 -44.08 -22.81 5.11
CA PRO A 305 -44.60 -21.82 6.04
C PRO A 305 -45.67 -20.90 5.44
N PHE A 306 -45.66 -20.72 4.13
CA PHE A 306 -46.65 -19.98 3.35
C PHE A 306 -47.18 -20.85 2.22
N PRO A 307 -48.46 -20.70 1.82
CA PRO A 307 -49.11 -21.57 0.83
C PRO A 307 -48.72 -21.26 -0.63
N TYR A 308 -47.72 -20.41 -0.86
CA TYR A 308 -47.28 -20.03 -2.20
C TYR A 308 -46.55 -21.19 -2.90
N PHE A 309 -46.62 -21.22 -4.24
CA PHE A 309 -45.89 -22.16 -5.10
C PHE A 309 -46.16 -23.66 -4.85
N MET A 310 -47.23 -23.98 -4.10
CA MET A 310 -47.65 -25.36 -3.83
C MET A 310 -48.35 -26.02 -5.03
N ASP A 311 -48.75 -25.24 -6.05
CA ASP A 311 -49.38 -25.76 -7.24
C ASP A 311 -48.42 -26.66 -8.06
N PRO A 312 -48.92 -27.78 -8.62
CA PRO A 312 -48.12 -28.77 -9.33
C PRO A 312 -47.76 -28.29 -10.75
N GLU A 313 -46.86 -27.32 -10.84
CA GLU A 313 -46.23 -26.94 -12.11
C GLU A 313 -45.03 -27.84 -12.46
N PRO A 314 -44.68 -27.96 -13.75
CA PRO A 314 -43.41 -28.59 -14.16
C PRO A 314 -42.23 -28.00 -13.37
N GLY A 315 -41.38 -28.87 -12.81
CA GLY A 315 -40.25 -28.45 -11.98
C GLY A 315 -40.57 -28.24 -10.49
N ARG A 316 -41.82 -28.40 -10.03
CA ARG A 316 -42.18 -28.30 -8.59
C ARG A 316 -42.74 -29.59 -7.97
N ALA A 317 -42.83 -30.68 -8.73
CA ALA A 317 -43.32 -31.98 -8.23
C ALA A 317 -42.50 -32.55 -7.05
N ASN A 318 -41.20 -32.23 -7.02
CA ASN A 318 -40.28 -32.66 -5.97
C ASN A 318 -40.08 -31.60 -4.87
N ALA A 319 -40.86 -30.52 -4.84
CA ALA A 319 -40.75 -29.52 -3.78
C ALA A 319 -41.36 -29.99 -2.45
N PHE A 320 -41.07 -29.24 -1.38
CA PHE A 320 -41.59 -29.43 -0.02
C PHE A 320 -41.24 -30.80 0.58
N GLN A 321 -39.99 -31.19 0.42
CA GLN A 321 -39.42 -32.39 1.03
C GLN A 321 -38.06 -32.13 1.69
N VAL A 322 -37.63 -33.04 2.56
CA VAL A 322 -36.30 -33.05 3.17
C VAL A 322 -35.27 -33.58 2.17
N LEU A 323 -34.19 -32.82 1.94
CA LEU A 323 -33.09 -33.13 1.03
C LEU A 323 -31.76 -33.32 1.79
N PRO A 324 -30.80 -34.06 1.22
CA PRO A 324 -29.47 -34.18 1.81
C PRO A 324 -28.65 -32.90 1.59
N GLY A 325 -28.02 -32.38 2.65
CA GLY A 325 -27.11 -31.23 2.60
C GLY A 325 -25.90 -31.45 3.50
N GLU A 326 -24.76 -31.81 2.91
CA GLU A 326 -23.49 -32.03 3.65
C GLU A 326 -22.93 -30.73 4.24
N PHE A 327 -23.28 -29.57 3.66
CA PHE A 327 -22.93 -28.24 4.18
C PHE A 327 -23.70 -27.86 5.45
N VAL A 328 -24.73 -28.62 5.84
CA VAL A 328 -25.50 -28.37 7.06
C VAL A 328 -24.65 -28.73 8.28
N THR A 329 -24.40 -27.74 9.14
CA THR A 329 -23.63 -27.89 10.39
C THR A 329 -24.55 -27.89 11.63
N THR A 330 -23.97 -28.21 12.79
CA THR A 330 -24.64 -28.13 14.09
C THR A 330 -23.99 -27.10 15.02
N GLU A 331 -23.19 -26.19 14.46
CA GLU A 331 -22.53 -25.12 15.23
C GLU A 331 -23.52 -24.01 15.61
N ASP A 332 -24.47 -23.71 14.71
CA ASP A 332 -25.51 -22.69 14.86
C ASP A 332 -26.87 -23.17 14.33
N GLY A 333 -27.92 -22.38 14.57
CA GLY A 333 -29.29 -22.69 14.16
C GLY A 333 -29.83 -23.98 14.80
N THR A 334 -30.55 -24.79 14.01
CA THR A 334 -31.24 -26.02 14.46
C THR A 334 -30.65 -27.31 13.88
N GLY A 335 -29.70 -27.20 12.95
CA GLY A 335 -29.23 -28.33 12.13
C GLY A 335 -30.19 -28.77 11.02
N ILE A 336 -31.27 -28.01 10.77
CA ILE A 336 -32.16 -28.15 9.61
C ILE A 336 -32.23 -26.80 8.90
N VAL A 337 -31.92 -26.76 7.61
CA VAL A 337 -31.80 -25.49 6.85
C VAL A 337 -32.97 -25.37 5.88
N HIS A 338 -33.70 -24.25 5.94
CA HIS A 338 -34.70 -23.89 4.92
C HIS A 338 -34.01 -23.62 3.59
N MET A 339 -34.55 -24.13 2.48
CA MET A 339 -34.02 -23.91 1.13
C MET A 339 -34.96 -23.00 0.32
N ALA A 340 -34.44 -21.86 -0.13
CA ALA A 340 -35.06 -21.01 -1.14
C ALA A 340 -34.07 -20.82 -2.31
N PRO A 341 -34.11 -21.70 -3.33
CA PRO A 341 -33.01 -21.87 -4.28
C PRO A 341 -32.75 -20.67 -5.21
N ALA A 342 -33.66 -19.69 -5.29
CA ALA A 342 -33.37 -18.45 -5.99
C ALA A 342 -32.50 -17.47 -5.18
N TYR A 343 -32.19 -17.76 -3.92
CA TYR A 343 -31.53 -16.81 -3.00
C TYR A 343 -30.38 -17.41 -2.19
N GLY A 344 -30.04 -18.69 -2.43
CA GLY A 344 -28.89 -19.37 -1.82
C GLY A 344 -28.18 -20.26 -2.84
N GLU A 345 -26.84 -20.19 -2.90
CA GLU A 345 -26.04 -20.97 -3.84
C GLU A 345 -26.11 -22.47 -3.52
N ASP A 346 -25.92 -22.84 -2.25
CA ASP A 346 -26.05 -24.23 -1.79
C ASP A 346 -27.50 -24.74 -1.93
N ASP A 347 -28.49 -23.85 -1.73
CA ASP A 347 -29.90 -24.15 -1.96
C ASP A 347 -30.16 -24.53 -3.42
N MET A 348 -29.70 -23.72 -4.36
CA MET A 348 -29.80 -23.99 -5.80
C MET A 348 -29.08 -25.29 -6.16
N ALA A 349 -27.83 -25.45 -5.75
CA ALA A 349 -27.04 -26.64 -6.07
C ALA A 349 -27.65 -27.95 -5.51
N THR A 350 -28.33 -27.89 -4.37
CA THR A 350 -29.00 -29.04 -3.75
C THR A 350 -30.33 -29.36 -4.44
N THR A 351 -31.12 -28.34 -4.77
CA THR A 351 -32.44 -28.48 -5.39
C THR A 351 -32.37 -28.85 -6.87
N ASP A 352 -31.34 -28.39 -7.60
CA ASP A 352 -31.07 -28.76 -9.00
C ASP A 352 -30.90 -30.27 -9.17
N LYS A 353 -30.22 -30.94 -8.22
CA LYS A 353 -29.98 -32.40 -8.25
C LYS A 353 -31.26 -33.23 -8.26
N VAL A 354 -32.37 -32.68 -7.76
CA VAL A 354 -33.68 -33.32 -7.69
C VAL A 354 -34.72 -32.67 -8.61
N GLY A 355 -34.28 -31.76 -9.50
CA GLY A 355 -35.12 -31.12 -10.51
C GLY A 355 -36.16 -30.16 -9.95
N ILE A 356 -35.88 -29.50 -8.82
CA ILE A 356 -36.73 -28.43 -8.28
C ILE A 356 -36.33 -27.12 -8.95
N THR A 357 -37.23 -26.53 -9.74
CA THR A 357 -37.00 -25.25 -10.42
C THR A 357 -37.14 -24.08 -9.43
N PRO A 358 -36.16 -23.16 -9.35
CA PRO A 358 -36.23 -22.00 -8.47
C PRO A 358 -37.40 -21.06 -8.80
N VAL A 359 -37.99 -20.47 -7.76
CA VAL A 359 -38.99 -19.39 -7.88
C VAL A 359 -38.37 -18.07 -7.45
N THR A 360 -38.56 -17.01 -8.24
CA THR A 360 -37.96 -15.69 -7.99
C THR A 360 -39.05 -14.61 -7.85
N PRO A 361 -39.86 -14.62 -6.78
CA PRO A 361 -40.94 -13.65 -6.58
C PRO A 361 -40.49 -12.23 -6.24
N VAL A 362 -39.24 -11.88 -6.51
CA VAL A 362 -38.61 -10.60 -6.18
C VAL A 362 -38.09 -9.98 -7.47
N ASP A 363 -38.56 -8.76 -7.74
CA ASP A 363 -38.21 -7.97 -8.92
C ASP A 363 -36.76 -7.44 -8.88
N SER A 364 -36.35 -6.70 -9.91
CA SER A 364 -35.00 -6.13 -9.99
C SER A 364 -34.69 -5.10 -8.90
N LYS A 365 -35.72 -4.55 -8.24
CA LYS A 365 -35.63 -3.53 -7.18
C LYS A 365 -35.69 -4.14 -5.78
N GLY A 366 -35.65 -5.46 -5.66
CA GLY A 366 -35.75 -6.13 -4.36
C GLY A 366 -37.14 -6.07 -3.76
N ARG A 367 -38.21 -5.98 -4.57
CA ARG A 367 -39.60 -5.94 -4.10
C ARG A 367 -40.37 -7.19 -4.51
N PHE A 368 -41.30 -7.63 -3.66
CA PHE A 368 -42.16 -8.77 -4.01
C PHE A 368 -43.07 -8.46 -5.20
N ASP A 369 -43.22 -9.40 -6.12
CA ASP A 369 -44.11 -9.31 -7.27
C ASP A 369 -45.53 -9.88 -6.98
N ALA A 370 -46.36 -9.99 -8.02
CA ALA A 370 -47.73 -10.46 -7.91
C ALA A 370 -47.87 -11.95 -7.52
N THR A 371 -46.80 -12.74 -7.59
CA THR A 371 -46.81 -14.15 -7.17
C THR A 371 -46.78 -14.32 -5.65
N VAL A 372 -46.43 -13.27 -4.90
CA VAL A 372 -46.52 -13.18 -3.44
C VAL A 372 -47.40 -11.97 -3.08
N PRO A 373 -48.73 -12.05 -3.31
CA PRO A 373 -49.62 -10.89 -3.33
C PRO A 373 -49.72 -10.15 -1.99
N ASP A 374 -49.64 -10.87 -0.86
CA ASP A 374 -49.77 -10.27 0.48
C ASP A 374 -48.61 -9.31 0.82
N TYR A 375 -47.46 -9.46 0.14
CA TYR A 375 -46.29 -8.60 0.33
C TYR A 375 -45.93 -7.79 -0.92
N GLN A 376 -46.76 -7.85 -1.98
CA GLN A 376 -46.47 -7.23 -3.27
C GLN A 376 -46.10 -5.75 -3.14
N GLY A 377 -45.03 -5.35 -3.85
CA GLY A 377 -44.50 -3.99 -3.88
C GLY A 377 -43.67 -3.59 -2.66
N GLN A 378 -43.65 -4.40 -1.60
CA GLN A 378 -42.79 -4.14 -0.43
C GLN A 378 -41.37 -4.60 -0.72
N HIS A 379 -40.40 -3.78 -0.33
CA HIS A 379 -38.99 -4.19 -0.36
C HIS A 379 -38.76 -5.35 0.62
N VAL A 380 -37.89 -6.29 0.28
CA VAL A 380 -37.68 -7.52 1.06
C VAL A 380 -37.35 -7.26 2.53
N PHE A 381 -36.56 -6.23 2.84
CA PHE A 381 -36.25 -5.87 4.23
C PHE A 381 -37.44 -5.25 4.96
N ASP A 382 -38.29 -4.48 4.27
CA ASP A 382 -39.49 -3.86 4.84
C ASP A 382 -40.62 -4.89 5.04
N ALA A 383 -40.59 -5.98 4.28
CA ALA A 383 -41.53 -7.09 4.44
C ALA A 383 -41.22 -7.96 5.67
N ASN A 384 -39.97 -7.98 6.17
CA ASN A 384 -39.57 -8.81 7.31
C ASN A 384 -40.48 -8.64 8.55
N PRO A 385 -40.77 -7.42 9.05
CA PRO A 385 -41.69 -7.23 10.18
C PRO A 385 -43.10 -7.79 9.95
N HIS A 386 -43.60 -7.73 8.71
CA HIS A 386 -44.94 -8.24 8.37
C HIS A 386 -44.95 -9.77 8.31
N ILE A 387 -43.94 -10.37 7.68
CA ILE A 387 -43.72 -11.83 7.64
C ILE A 387 -43.59 -12.38 9.07
N ILE A 388 -42.80 -11.72 9.91
CA ILE A 388 -42.62 -12.11 11.32
C ILE A 388 -43.94 -12.01 12.09
N ARG A 389 -44.71 -10.93 11.89
CA ARG A 389 -46.02 -10.75 12.53
C ARG A 389 -46.99 -11.86 12.14
N ASP A 390 -47.06 -12.20 10.87
CA ASP A 390 -47.98 -13.21 10.35
C ASP A 390 -47.61 -14.60 10.88
N LEU A 391 -46.32 -14.96 10.90
CA LEU A 391 -45.82 -16.19 11.53
C LEU A 391 -46.07 -16.24 13.05
N LYS A 392 -45.84 -15.12 13.75
CA LYS A 392 -46.02 -15.03 15.21
C LYS A 392 -47.49 -15.20 15.62
N ASN A 393 -48.40 -14.59 14.88
CA ASN A 393 -49.82 -14.57 15.21
C ASN A 393 -50.59 -15.76 14.58
N GLY A 394 -49.95 -16.52 13.68
CA GLY A 394 -50.65 -17.52 12.87
C GLY A 394 -51.76 -16.89 12.03
N SER A 395 -51.50 -15.69 11.49
CA SER A 395 -52.47 -14.87 10.75
C SER A 395 -52.02 -14.62 9.32
N GLY A 396 -52.89 -14.01 8.51
CA GLY A 396 -52.57 -13.68 7.11
C GLY A 396 -52.18 -14.93 6.30
N PRO A 397 -51.18 -14.84 5.40
CA PRO A 397 -50.81 -15.97 4.56
C PRO A 397 -50.12 -17.11 5.34
N ALA A 398 -49.54 -16.87 6.51
CA ALA A 398 -48.91 -17.91 7.34
C ALA A 398 -49.92 -18.85 8.02
N ALA A 399 -51.21 -18.46 8.10
CA ALA A 399 -52.25 -19.24 8.78
C ALA A 399 -52.59 -20.56 8.08
N ALA A 400 -52.34 -20.67 6.78
CA ALA A 400 -52.84 -21.76 5.94
C ALA A 400 -52.22 -23.13 6.28
N ASN A 401 -50.92 -23.16 6.58
CA ASN A 401 -50.15 -24.40 6.67
C ASN A 401 -49.70 -24.75 8.10
N GLY A 402 -50.08 -23.94 9.09
CA GLY A 402 -49.83 -24.22 10.51
C GLY A 402 -48.36 -24.14 10.92
N ALA A 403 -47.54 -23.32 10.25
CA ALA A 403 -46.18 -23.05 10.70
C ALA A 403 -46.16 -22.36 12.07
N VAL A 404 -45.10 -22.61 12.84
CA VAL A 404 -44.98 -22.13 14.22
C VAL A 404 -43.69 -21.34 14.39
N LEU A 405 -43.79 -20.05 14.70
CA LEU A 405 -42.63 -19.28 15.15
C LEU A 405 -42.29 -19.66 16.60
N LEU A 406 -41.17 -20.39 16.80
CA LEU A 406 -40.72 -20.83 18.11
C LEU A 406 -39.88 -19.76 18.82
N ARG A 407 -38.97 -19.11 18.09
CA ARG A 407 -38.04 -18.12 18.61
C ARG A 407 -37.89 -16.97 17.62
N HIS A 408 -37.87 -15.74 18.15
CA HIS A 408 -37.53 -14.52 17.43
C HIS A 408 -36.52 -13.74 18.27
N GLU A 409 -35.35 -13.51 17.69
CA GLU A 409 -34.27 -12.75 18.30
C GLU A 409 -33.59 -11.83 17.29
N THR A 410 -32.64 -11.04 17.77
CA THR A 410 -31.78 -10.20 16.94
C THR A 410 -30.41 -10.86 16.89
N TYR A 411 -29.86 -11.02 15.69
CA TYR A 411 -28.56 -11.60 15.44
C TYR A 411 -27.65 -10.56 14.81
N GLU A 412 -26.48 -10.34 15.40
CA GLU A 412 -25.46 -9.43 14.90
C GLU A 412 -24.38 -10.22 14.19
N HIS A 413 -24.15 -9.92 12.91
CA HIS A 413 -23.19 -10.65 12.08
C HIS A 413 -22.64 -9.79 10.93
N PRO A 414 -21.48 -10.17 10.36
CA PRO A 414 -20.97 -9.53 9.15
C PRO A 414 -21.87 -9.80 7.94
N TYR A 415 -22.41 -8.74 7.33
CA TYR A 415 -23.31 -8.81 6.17
C TYR A 415 -22.73 -8.05 4.96
N PRO A 416 -22.86 -8.58 3.73
CA PRO A 416 -22.30 -7.93 2.54
C PRO A 416 -23.12 -6.70 2.11
N HIS A 417 -22.42 -5.61 1.82
CA HIS A 417 -22.96 -4.36 1.28
C HIS A 417 -22.34 -4.06 -0.08
N CYS A 418 -23.06 -3.34 -0.95
CA CYS A 418 -22.50 -2.89 -2.23
C CYS A 418 -21.25 -2.05 -1.97
N TRP A 419 -20.13 -2.40 -2.61
CA TRP A 419 -18.85 -1.71 -2.47
C TRP A 419 -18.90 -0.23 -2.90
N ARG A 420 -19.93 0.16 -3.66
CA ARG A 420 -20.18 1.53 -4.09
C ARG A 420 -21.30 2.23 -3.34
N CYS A 421 -22.55 1.80 -3.51
CA CYS A 421 -23.69 2.52 -2.90
C CYS A 421 -23.89 2.22 -1.41
N ARG A 422 -23.12 1.28 -0.84
CA ARG A 422 -23.13 0.88 0.58
C ARG A 422 -24.45 0.34 1.11
N ASN A 423 -25.43 0.06 0.25
CA ASN A 423 -26.66 -0.63 0.63
C ASN A 423 -26.40 -2.13 0.83
N PRO A 424 -27.13 -2.78 1.76
CA PRO A 424 -27.02 -4.23 1.94
C PRO A 424 -27.43 -4.98 0.68
N LEU A 425 -26.65 -5.98 0.30
CA LEU A 425 -26.92 -6.81 -0.86
C LEU A 425 -27.97 -7.87 -0.56
N ILE A 426 -28.57 -8.42 -1.61
CA ILE A 426 -29.29 -9.69 -1.56
C ILE A 426 -28.60 -10.68 -2.47
N TYR A 427 -28.71 -11.97 -2.19
CA TYR A 427 -28.37 -12.99 -3.17
C TYR A 427 -29.60 -13.27 -4.01
N ARG A 428 -29.47 -13.31 -5.34
CA ARG A 428 -30.60 -13.50 -6.25
C ARG A 428 -30.16 -14.30 -7.47
N ALA A 429 -31.00 -15.24 -7.89
CA ALA A 429 -30.84 -15.98 -9.12
C ALA A 429 -31.13 -15.08 -10.33
N VAL A 430 -30.12 -14.86 -11.14
CA VAL A 430 -30.18 -14.02 -12.34
C VAL A 430 -29.42 -14.69 -13.48
N SER A 431 -29.83 -14.40 -14.72
CA SER A 431 -29.00 -14.75 -15.88
C SER A 431 -27.81 -13.81 -15.92
N SER A 432 -26.62 -14.35 -16.14
CA SER A 432 -25.39 -13.57 -16.30
C SER A 432 -24.46 -14.28 -17.28
N TRP A 433 -23.53 -13.52 -17.85
CA TRP A 433 -22.43 -14.07 -18.63
C TRP A 433 -21.22 -14.28 -17.73
N PHE A 434 -20.53 -15.39 -17.96
CA PHE A 434 -19.42 -15.83 -17.14
C PHE A 434 -18.19 -16.13 -17.99
N VAL A 435 -17.01 -15.93 -17.38
CA VAL A 435 -15.77 -16.59 -17.81
C VAL A 435 -15.56 -17.82 -16.93
N ALA A 436 -15.33 -18.98 -17.55
CA ALA A 436 -15.12 -20.28 -16.92
C ALA A 436 -13.72 -20.39 -16.26
N VAL A 437 -13.45 -19.52 -15.29
CA VAL A 437 -12.17 -19.43 -14.57
C VAL A 437 -11.78 -20.76 -13.91
N THR A 438 -12.77 -21.54 -13.48
CA THR A 438 -12.53 -22.83 -12.83
C THR A 438 -11.80 -23.83 -13.74
N GLU A 439 -11.92 -23.73 -15.06
CA GLU A 439 -11.27 -24.63 -16.02
C GLU A 439 -9.76 -24.43 -16.12
N PHE A 440 -9.26 -23.22 -15.86
CA PHE A 440 -7.83 -22.88 -15.95
C PHE A 440 -7.26 -22.33 -14.63
N ARG A 441 -7.97 -22.53 -13.53
CA ARG A 441 -7.59 -22.04 -12.20
C ARG A 441 -6.22 -22.52 -11.76
N ASP A 442 -5.96 -23.82 -11.89
CA ASP A 442 -4.71 -24.42 -11.44
C ASP A 442 -3.54 -23.89 -12.30
N ARG A 443 -3.80 -23.62 -13.59
CA ARG A 443 -2.84 -22.96 -14.48
C ARG A 443 -2.51 -21.54 -14.06
N MET A 444 -3.49 -20.77 -13.57
CA MET A 444 -3.21 -19.45 -12.99
C MET A 444 -2.26 -19.54 -11.78
N VAL A 445 -2.44 -20.55 -10.91
CA VAL A 445 -1.56 -20.77 -9.75
C VAL A 445 -0.14 -21.09 -10.19
N GLU A 446 0.04 -21.93 -11.21
CA GLU A 446 1.35 -22.24 -11.79
C GLU A 446 2.04 -21.00 -12.39
N LEU A 447 1.32 -20.23 -13.20
CA LEU A 447 1.86 -19.03 -13.84
C LEU A 447 2.23 -17.96 -12.81
N ASN A 448 1.47 -17.85 -11.71
CA ASN A 448 1.78 -16.93 -10.62
C ASN A 448 3.14 -17.21 -9.95
N GLN A 449 3.63 -18.45 -9.98
CA GLN A 449 4.95 -18.78 -9.42
C GLN A 449 6.10 -18.11 -10.17
N GLN A 450 5.89 -17.79 -11.46
CA GLN A 450 6.86 -17.10 -12.33
C GLN A 450 6.94 -15.59 -12.06
N ILE A 451 6.01 -15.05 -11.28
CA ILE A 451 5.93 -13.62 -10.98
C ILE A 451 6.78 -13.31 -9.73
N THR A 452 7.58 -12.24 -9.78
CA THR A 452 8.26 -11.71 -8.60
C THR A 452 7.33 -10.78 -7.84
N TRP A 453 7.01 -11.10 -6.58
CA TRP A 453 6.12 -10.32 -5.74
C TRP A 453 6.89 -9.60 -4.64
N TYR A 454 6.54 -8.34 -4.41
CA TYR A 454 6.98 -7.55 -3.27
C TYR A 454 5.74 -7.05 -2.50
N PRO A 455 5.53 -7.47 -1.25
CA PRO A 455 6.32 -8.45 -0.51
C PRO A 455 6.09 -9.91 -0.98
N GLU A 456 7.11 -10.76 -0.81
CA GLU A 456 7.13 -12.12 -1.36
C GLU A 456 5.95 -13.00 -0.91
N HIS A 457 5.52 -12.84 0.35
CA HIS A 457 4.43 -13.63 0.93
C HIS A 457 3.07 -13.44 0.24
N VAL A 458 2.89 -12.42 -0.62
CA VAL A 458 1.65 -12.24 -1.40
C VAL A 458 1.47 -13.36 -2.42
N LYS A 459 2.58 -13.85 -3.00
CA LYS A 459 2.62 -14.90 -4.02
C LYS A 459 1.84 -16.14 -3.59
N ASP A 460 2.21 -16.72 -2.45
CA ASP A 460 1.59 -17.94 -1.90
C ASP A 460 0.52 -17.65 -0.83
N GLY A 461 0.45 -16.40 -0.37
CA GLY A 461 -0.50 -15.93 0.62
C GLY A 461 -1.80 -15.43 -0.03
N GLN A 462 -2.06 -14.13 0.07
CA GLN A 462 -3.35 -13.55 -0.29
C GLN A 462 -3.71 -13.77 -1.76
N PHE A 463 -2.76 -13.69 -2.69
CA PHE A 463 -3.04 -13.89 -4.12
C PHE A 463 -3.09 -15.36 -4.50
N GLY A 464 -2.06 -16.16 -4.15
CA GLY A 464 -2.02 -17.59 -4.45
C GLY A 464 -3.21 -18.39 -3.91
N LYS A 465 -3.59 -18.15 -2.64
CA LYS A 465 -4.78 -18.80 -2.04
C LYS A 465 -6.08 -18.40 -2.72
N TRP A 466 -6.16 -17.17 -3.23
CA TRP A 466 -7.34 -16.72 -3.97
C TRP A 466 -7.45 -17.38 -5.32
N LEU A 467 -6.34 -17.44 -6.06
CA LEU A 467 -6.30 -18.16 -7.33
C LEU A 467 -6.71 -19.62 -7.12
N ALA A 468 -6.16 -20.32 -6.12
CA ALA A 468 -6.52 -21.71 -5.82
C ALA A 468 -8.00 -21.93 -5.48
N GLY A 469 -8.69 -20.90 -4.99
CA GLY A 469 -10.13 -20.91 -4.66
C GLY A 469 -11.02 -20.19 -5.67
N ALA A 470 -10.49 -19.78 -6.83
CA ALA A 470 -11.24 -18.98 -7.78
C ALA A 470 -12.47 -19.71 -8.32
N ARG A 471 -13.53 -18.94 -8.52
CA ARG A 471 -14.81 -19.36 -9.12
C ARG A 471 -15.00 -18.66 -10.46
N ASP A 472 -15.93 -19.14 -11.26
CA ASP A 472 -16.27 -18.52 -12.53
C ASP A 472 -16.67 -17.04 -12.33
N TRP A 473 -16.18 -16.20 -13.23
CA TRP A 473 -16.28 -14.76 -13.10
C TRP A 473 -17.51 -14.25 -13.84
N SER A 474 -18.50 -13.73 -13.10
CA SER A 474 -19.63 -13.00 -13.66
C SER A 474 -19.16 -11.67 -14.28
N ILE A 475 -19.17 -11.61 -15.61
CA ILE A 475 -18.69 -10.48 -16.41
C ILE A 475 -19.83 -9.59 -16.93
N SER A 476 -21.10 -9.92 -16.69
CA SER A 476 -22.20 -9.06 -17.13
C SER A 476 -22.70 -8.12 -16.04
N ARG A 477 -23.09 -6.91 -16.44
CA ARG A 477 -23.76 -5.90 -15.61
C ARG A 477 -25.00 -5.39 -16.32
N ASN A 478 -26.12 -5.28 -15.61
CA ASN A 478 -27.38 -4.78 -16.17
C ASN A 478 -27.41 -3.23 -16.12
N ARG A 479 -26.40 -2.60 -16.72
CA ARG A 479 -26.10 -1.15 -16.64
C ARG A 479 -25.96 -0.53 -18.04
N TYR A 480 -25.57 0.75 -18.14
CA TYR A 480 -25.71 1.57 -19.34
C TYR A 480 -24.39 2.04 -19.95
N TRP A 481 -23.43 2.44 -19.11
CA TRP A 481 -22.16 3.05 -19.46
C TRP A 481 -21.02 2.06 -19.25
N GLY A 482 -20.61 1.41 -20.33
CA GLY A 482 -19.52 0.45 -20.36
C GLY A 482 -19.37 -0.21 -21.72
N THR A 483 -18.33 -1.02 -21.89
CA THR A 483 -18.17 -1.84 -23.10
C THR A 483 -19.33 -2.84 -23.17
N PRO A 484 -20.16 -2.83 -24.22
CA PRO A 484 -21.26 -3.78 -24.33
C PRO A 484 -20.76 -5.20 -24.57
N ILE A 485 -21.47 -6.20 -24.03
CA ILE A 485 -21.20 -7.59 -24.39
C ILE A 485 -21.62 -7.80 -25.86
N PRO A 486 -20.72 -8.27 -26.74
CA PRO A 486 -20.96 -8.29 -28.19
C PRO A 486 -21.75 -9.54 -28.63
N VAL A 487 -22.84 -9.87 -27.93
CA VAL A 487 -23.66 -11.05 -28.18
C VAL A 487 -25.05 -10.67 -28.69
N TRP A 488 -25.45 -11.26 -29.82
CA TRP A 488 -26.78 -11.15 -30.41
C TRP A 488 -27.54 -12.46 -30.28
N LYS A 489 -28.81 -12.38 -29.90
CA LYS A 489 -29.73 -13.52 -29.78
C LYS A 489 -30.96 -13.31 -30.65
N SER A 490 -31.51 -14.43 -31.13
CA SER A 490 -32.83 -14.44 -31.77
C SER A 490 -33.91 -13.99 -30.78
N ASP A 491 -34.86 -13.17 -31.24
CA ASP A 491 -36.06 -12.81 -30.50
C ASP A 491 -37.20 -13.84 -30.59
N ASP A 492 -36.99 -14.95 -31.31
CA ASP A 492 -37.93 -16.06 -31.43
C ASP A 492 -37.32 -17.37 -30.90
N PRO A 493 -37.86 -17.96 -29.82
CA PRO A 493 -37.37 -19.22 -29.27
C PRO A 493 -37.58 -20.43 -30.20
N ALA A 494 -38.43 -20.33 -31.23
CA ALA A 494 -38.58 -21.38 -32.23
C ALA A 494 -37.38 -21.45 -33.20
N TYR A 495 -36.62 -20.37 -33.33
CA TYR A 495 -35.41 -20.28 -34.14
C TYR A 495 -34.24 -19.79 -33.27
N PRO A 496 -33.79 -20.58 -32.28
CA PRO A 496 -32.77 -20.15 -31.33
C PRO A 496 -31.42 -20.01 -32.05
N ARG A 497 -30.83 -18.82 -31.96
CA ARG A 497 -29.49 -18.52 -32.47
C ARG A 497 -28.79 -17.54 -31.53
N VAL A 498 -27.49 -17.73 -31.34
CA VAL A 498 -26.62 -16.83 -30.58
C VAL A 498 -25.35 -16.59 -31.40
N ASP A 499 -25.06 -15.33 -31.71
CA ASP A 499 -23.83 -14.91 -32.39
C ASP A 499 -23.02 -13.99 -31.46
N ALA A 500 -21.69 -14.14 -31.46
CA ALA A 500 -20.76 -13.23 -30.79
C ALA A 500 -19.84 -12.59 -31.84
N TYR A 501 -19.56 -11.29 -31.69
CA TYR A 501 -18.71 -10.52 -32.62
C TYR A 501 -17.45 -10.02 -31.92
N GLY A 502 -16.33 -10.03 -32.64
CA GLY A 502 -15.03 -9.65 -32.09
C GLY A 502 -14.37 -8.43 -32.72
N SER A 503 -14.99 -7.78 -33.71
CA SER A 503 -14.41 -6.61 -34.40
C SER A 503 -15.46 -5.74 -35.09
N LEU A 504 -15.08 -4.50 -35.41
CA LEU A 504 -15.88 -3.60 -36.24
C LEU A 504 -16.08 -4.15 -37.66
N ASP A 505 -15.12 -4.90 -38.19
CA ASP A 505 -15.21 -5.54 -39.51
C ASP A 505 -16.29 -6.63 -39.54
N GLU A 506 -16.37 -7.46 -38.49
CA GLU A 506 -17.42 -8.48 -38.37
C GLU A 506 -18.81 -7.82 -38.21
N LEU A 507 -18.90 -6.73 -37.44
CA LEU A 507 -20.14 -5.96 -37.30
C LEU A 507 -20.56 -5.32 -38.62
N GLU A 508 -19.64 -4.66 -39.34
CA GLU A 508 -19.92 -4.05 -40.64
C GLU A 508 -20.41 -5.08 -41.66
N ARG A 509 -19.78 -6.25 -41.70
CA ARG A 509 -20.17 -7.35 -42.59
C ARG A 509 -21.61 -7.83 -42.35
N ASP A 510 -22.01 -8.02 -41.10
CA ASP A 510 -23.29 -8.66 -40.77
C ASP A 510 -24.45 -7.64 -40.64
N PHE A 511 -24.17 -6.38 -40.34
CA PHE A 511 -25.18 -5.32 -40.18
C PHE A 511 -25.18 -4.28 -41.31
N GLY A 512 -24.18 -4.30 -42.20
CA GLY A 512 -24.07 -3.41 -43.36
C GLY A 512 -23.65 -1.97 -43.03
N VAL A 513 -23.31 -1.68 -41.77
CA VAL A 513 -22.86 -0.37 -41.29
C VAL A 513 -21.70 -0.57 -40.33
N ARG A 514 -20.60 0.16 -40.55
CA ARG A 514 -19.49 0.22 -39.60
C ARG A 514 -19.84 1.12 -38.41
N PRO A 515 -19.87 0.61 -37.17
CA PRO A 515 -20.15 1.44 -36.01
C PRO A 515 -19.01 2.43 -35.74
N THR A 516 -19.36 3.69 -35.46
CA THR A 516 -18.40 4.71 -34.98
C THR A 516 -18.45 4.91 -33.47
N ASN A 517 -19.39 4.25 -32.80
CA ASN A 517 -19.57 4.28 -31.37
C ASN A 517 -20.17 2.94 -30.92
N LEU A 518 -19.41 2.18 -30.14
CA LEU A 518 -19.87 0.89 -29.61
C LEU A 518 -20.74 1.03 -28.35
N HIS A 519 -20.86 2.22 -27.75
CA HIS A 519 -21.66 2.37 -26.54
C HIS A 519 -23.16 2.17 -26.79
N ARG A 520 -23.88 1.81 -25.73
CA ARG A 520 -25.34 1.92 -25.72
C ARG A 520 -25.78 3.39 -25.84
N PRO A 521 -26.94 3.68 -26.44
CA PRO A 521 -27.82 2.75 -27.14
C PRO A 521 -27.40 2.47 -28.59
N PHE A 522 -26.38 3.14 -29.14
CA PHE A 522 -26.04 3.08 -30.56
C PHE A 522 -25.77 1.66 -31.08
N ILE A 523 -25.04 0.84 -30.32
CA ILE A 523 -24.81 -0.56 -30.69
C ILE A 523 -26.08 -1.43 -30.62
N ASP A 524 -27.06 -1.04 -29.80
CA ASP A 524 -28.31 -1.78 -29.62
C ASP A 524 -29.21 -1.67 -30.87
N GLU A 525 -28.99 -0.65 -31.72
CA GLU A 525 -29.71 -0.43 -32.98
C GLU A 525 -29.28 -1.39 -34.09
N LEU A 526 -28.09 -2.00 -33.96
CA LEU A 526 -27.60 -3.00 -34.91
C LEU A 526 -28.43 -4.27 -34.78
N THR A 527 -29.34 -4.47 -35.72
CA THR A 527 -30.21 -5.65 -35.79
C THR A 527 -30.20 -6.21 -37.21
N ARG A 528 -30.41 -7.52 -37.34
CA ARG A 528 -30.50 -8.19 -38.63
C ARG A 528 -31.54 -9.32 -38.59
N PRO A 529 -32.16 -9.70 -39.71
CA PRO A 529 -32.99 -10.90 -39.76
C PRO A 529 -32.22 -12.12 -39.27
N ASN A 530 -32.88 -13.00 -38.53
CA ASN A 530 -32.29 -14.26 -38.11
C ASN A 530 -32.04 -15.16 -39.34
N PRO A 531 -30.78 -15.53 -39.63
CA PRO A 531 -30.46 -16.37 -40.79
C PRO A 531 -31.05 -17.79 -40.69
N ASP A 532 -31.39 -18.26 -39.48
CA ASP A 532 -31.94 -19.61 -39.25
C ASP A 532 -33.47 -19.65 -39.39
N ASP A 533 -34.13 -18.49 -39.49
CA ASP A 533 -35.58 -18.39 -39.75
C ASP A 533 -35.87 -18.21 -41.24
N PRO A 534 -36.36 -19.25 -41.94
CA PRO A 534 -36.65 -19.17 -43.37
C PRO A 534 -37.80 -18.22 -43.70
N THR A 535 -38.58 -17.78 -42.70
CA THR A 535 -39.66 -16.81 -42.88
C THR A 535 -39.18 -15.37 -42.80
N GLY A 536 -37.96 -15.14 -42.29
CA GLY A 536 -37.36 -13.81 -42.13
C GLY A 536 -38.10 -12.90 -41.14
N ARG A 537 -38.87 -13.47 -40.20
CA ARG A 537 -39.68 -12.72 -39.25
C ARG A 537 -38.97 -12.48 -37.92
N SER A 538 -38.16 -13.44 -37.48
CA SER A 538 -37.33 -13.28 -36.28
C SER A 538 -36.09 -12.44 -36.57
N THR A 539 -35.64 -11.73 -35.55
CA THR A 539 -34.57 -10.74 -35.61
C THR A 539 -33.48 -11.09 -34.59
N MET A 540 -32.22 -10.98 -34.99
CA MET A 540 -31.08 -11.01 -34.08
C MET A 540 -30.94 -9.66 -33.39
N ARG A 541 -30.95 -9.65 -32.06
CA ARG A 541 -30.85 -8.45 -31.22
C ARG A 541 -29.74 -8.62 -30.19
N ARG A 542 -28.97 -7.55 -29.93
CA ARG A 542 -27.96 -7.58 -28.87
C ARG A 542 -28.63 -7.82 -27.52
N ILE A 543 -27.99 -8.60 -26.65
CA ILE A 543 -28.36 -8.63 -25.23
C ILE A 543 -28.15 -7.23 -24.61
N PRO A 544 -28.92 -6.79 -23.61
CA PRO A 544 -28.79 -5.43 -23.08
C PRO A 544 -27.53 -5.21 -22.23
N ASP A 545 -26.89 -6.28 -21.75
CA ASP A 545 -25.83 -6.24 -20.76
C ASP A 545 -24.55 -5.54 -21.26
N VAL A 546 -23.87 -4.86 -20.33
CA VAL A 546 -22.50 -4.36 -20.50
C VAL A 546 -21.52 -5.21 -19.71
N LEU A 547 -20.25 -5.16 -20.07
CA LEU A 547 -19.18 -5.86 -19.39
C LEU A 547 -18.93 -5.24 -18.00
N ASP A 548 -18.44 -6.08 -17.10
CA ASP A 548 -17.80 -5.70 -15.86
C ASP A 548 -16.61 -4.76 -16.16
N VAL A 549 -16.49 -3.67 -15.41
CA VAL A 549 -15.40 -2.69 -15.56
C VAL A 549 -14.03 -3.33 -15.31
N TRP A 550 -13.97 -4.40 -14.53
CA TRP A 550 -12.74 -5.17 -14.32
C TRP A 550 -12.29 -5.96 -15.56
N PHE A 551 -13.20 -6.18 -16.52
CA PHE A 551 -12.89 -6.75 -17.83
C PHE A 551 -12.22 -5.70 -18.72
N ASP A 552 -12.71 -4.46 -18.72
CA ASP A 552 -12.09 -3.34 -19.43
C ASP A 552 -10.67 -3.09 -18.92
N SER A 553 -10.50 -2.90 -17.61
CA SER A 553 -9.17 -2.66 -17.02
C SER A 553 -8.25 -3.87 -17.13
N GLY A 554 -8.75 -5.10 -16.97
CA GLY A 554 -7.97 -6.33 -17.19
C GLY A 554 -7.51 -6.53 -18.64
N SER A 555 -8.14 -5.84 -19.61
CA SER A 555 -7.78 -5.89 -21.02
C SER A 555 -6.67 -4.88 -21.41
N MET A 556 -6.26 -4.02 -20.48
CA MET A 556 -5.31 -2.93 -20.70
C MET A 556 -4.04 -3.31 -21.45
N PRO A 557 -3.34 -4.44 -21.16
CA PRO A 557 -2.05 -4.74 -21.78
C PRO A 557 -2.08 -4.77 -23.31
N TYR A 558 -3.18 -5.26 -23.90
CA TYR A 558 -3.38 -5.36 -25.34
C TYR A 558 -4.30 -4.26 -25.87
N ALA A 559 -5.32 -3.86 -25.11
CA ALA A 559 -6.30 -2.87 -25.56
C ALA A 559 -5.72 -1.45 -25.71
N GLN A 560 -4.73 -1.07 -24.90
CA GLN A 560 -4.09 0.26 -24.97
C GLN A 560 -3.29 0.51 -26.28
N VAL A 561 -3.02 -0.57 -27.03
CA VAL A 561 -2.30 -0.54 -28.32
C VAL A 561 -3.16 -1.07 -29.47
N HIS A 562 -4.47 -1.21 -29.27
CA HIS A 562 -5.41 -1.67 -30.30
C HIS A 562 -5.11 -3.09 -30.83
N PHE A 563 -4.49 -3.95 -30.02
CA PHE A 563 -4.23 -5.34 -30.40
C PHE A 563 -5.53 -6.15 -30.48
N PRO A 564 -5.71 -7.03 -31.49
CA PRO A 564 -4.73 -7.44 -32.50
C PRO A 564 -4.82 -6.67 -33.83
N PHE A 565 -5.63 -5.61 -33.90
CA PHE A 565 -5.88 -4.88 -35.15
C PHE A 565 -4.68 -4.03 -35.57
N GLU A 566 -3.96 -3.51 -34.58
CA GLU A 566 -2.72 -2.78 -34.75
C GLU A 566 -1.67 -3.25 -33.73
N ASN A 567 -0.41 -2.90 -33.97
CA ASN A 567 0.70 -3.09 -33.02
C ASN A 567 0.93 -4.53 -32.53
N GLU A 568 0.61 -5.54 -33.35
CA GLU A 568 0.82 -6.97 -33.03
C GLU A 568 2.28 -7.28 -32.68
N GLU A 569 3.23 -6.89 -33.54
CA GLU A 569 4.67 -7.10 -33.30
C GLU A 569 5.15 -6.41 -32.02
N TRP A 570 4.61 -5.23 -31.70
CA TRP A 570 4.92 -4.52 -30.47
C TRP A 570 4.37 -5.29 -29.27
N PHE A 571 3.10 -5.73 -29.30
CA PHE A 571 2.52 -6.47 -28.18
C PHE A 571 3.31 -7.75 -27.86
N ASP A 572 3.70 -8.51 -28.88
CA ASP A 572 4.44 -9.76 -28.69
C ASP A 572 5.79 -9.57 -28.00
N SER A 573 6.50 -8.47 -28.25
CA SER A 573 7.77 -8.16 -27.58
C SER A 573 7.62 -7.45 -26.24
N HIS A 574 6.45 -6.87 -25.94
CA HIS A 574 6.19 -6.07 -24.74
C HIS A 574 5.21 -6.75 -23.75
N TYR A 575 4.87 -8.02 -23.97
CA TYR A 575 3.98 -8.80 -23.10
C TYR A 575 4.60 -10.15 -22.66
N PRO A 576 4.83 -10.39 -21.36
CA PRO A 576 4.30 -9.65 -20.20
C PRO A 576 5.09 -8.39 -19.83
N GLY A 577 4.39 -7.41 -19.25
CA GLY A 577 5.00 -6.19 -18.72
C GLY A 577 6.02 -6.48 -17.62
N ASP A 578 7.07 -5.67 -17.52
CA ASP A 578 8.17 -5.87 -16.56
C ASP A 578 7.78 -5.48 -15.13
N PHE A 579 6.97 -4.43 -14.97
CA PHE A 579 6.65 -3.87 -13.65
C PHE A 579 5.22 -3.31 -13.54
N ILE A 580 4.61 -3.59 -12.39
CA ILE A 580 3.31 -3.06 -11.96
C ILE A 580 3.35 -2.76 -10.46
N VAL A 581 2.62 -1.73 -10.02
CA VAL A 581 2.46 -1.40 -8.60
C VAL A 581 1.08 -0.84 -8.31
N GLU A 582 0.40 -1.42 -7.32
CA GLU A 582 -0.86 -0.91 -6.78
C GLU A 582 -1.03 -1.32 -5.31
N TYR A 583 -2.12 -0.89 -4.68
CA TYR A 583 -2.44 -1.29 -3.31
C TYR A 583 -2.85 -2.77 -3.21
N ILE A 584 -2.61 -3.38 -2.06
CA ILE A 584 -2.75 -4.82 -1.81
C ILE A 584 -4.16 -5.40 -2.10
N GLY A 585 -5.22 -4.60 -2.03
CA GLY A 585 -6.57 -5.06 -2.39
C GLY A 585 -6.74 -5.30 -3.90
N GLN A 586 -5.82 -4.85 -4.75
CA GLN A 586 -5.80 -5.24 -6.17
C GLN A 586 -5.51 -6.72 -6.39
N THR A 587 -5.08 -7.46 -5.36
CA THR A 587 -5.08 -8.95 -5.37
C THR A 587 -6.47 -9.56 -5.55
N ARG A 588 -7.54 -8.75 -5.45
CA ARG A 588 -8.93 -9.10 -5.74
C ARG A 588 -9.54 -8.24 -6.85
N GLY A 589 -8.80 -7.28 -7.39
CA GLY A 589 -9.23 -6.40 -8.48
C GLY A 589 -8.36 -6.62 -9.70
N TRP A 590 -7.60 -5.58 -10.07
CA TRP A 590 -6.86 -5.52 -11.31
C TRP A 590 -5.77 -6.59 -11.46
N PHE A 591 -5.00 -6.91 -10.41
CA PHE A 591 -4.00 -7.99 -10.51
C PHE A 591 -4.66 -9.33 -10.83
N TYR A 592 -5.83 -9.58 -10.25
CA TYR A 592 -6.59 -10.79 -10.49
C TYR A 592 -7.11 -10.83 -11.93
N THR A 593 -7.80 -9.79 -12.40
CA THR A 593 -8.40 -9.83 -13.74
C THR A 593 -7.37 -9.77 -14.86
N LEU A 594 -6.26 -9.05 -14.69
CA LEU A 594 -5.10 -9.14 -15.57
C LEU A 594 -4.61 -10.59 -15.70
N HIS A 595 -4.47 -11.30 -14.58
CA HIS A 595 -3.94 -12.67 -14.57
C HIS A 595 -4.95 -13.70 -15.11
N VAL A 596 -6.25 -13.49 -14.90
CA VAL A 596 -7.32 -14.28 -15.51
C VAL A 596 -7.25 -14.16 -17.04
N LEU A 597 -7.25 -12.94 -17.58
CA LEU A 597 -7.25 -12.72 -19.02
C LEU A 597 -5.91 -13.11 -19.67
N ALA A 598 -4.78 -12.85 -18.99
CA ALA A 598 -3.45 -13.30 -19.41
C ALA A 598 -3.41 -14.82 -19.63
N THR A 599 -3.92 -15.57 -18.66
CA THR A 599 -3.92 -17.03 -18.70
C THR A 599 -4.88 -17.53 -19.77
N ALA A 600 -6.13 -17.04 -19.78
CA ALA A 600 -7.16 -17.52 -20.69
C ALA A 600 -6.88 -17.19 -22.17
N LEU A 601 -6.31 -16.01 -22.44
CA LEU A 601 -6.06 -15.56 -23.81
C LEU A 601 -4.69 -16.01 -24.33
N PHE A 602 -3.65 -15.97 -23.49
CA PHE A 602 -2.25 -16.05 -23.94
C PHE A 602 -1.38 -17.10 -23.22
N ASP A 603 -1.92 -17.83 -22.25
CA ASP A 603 -1.23 -18.84 -21.42
C ASP A 603 0.14 -18.39 -20.86
N ARG A 604 0.19 -17.20 -20.26
CA ARG A 604 1.43 -16.63 -19.70
C ARG A 604 1.13 -15.76 -18.47
N PRO A 605 2.13 -15.44 -17.60
CA PRO A 605 1.89 -14.52 -16.49
C PRO A 605 1.50 -13.13 -17.00
N ALA A 606 0.69 -12.39 -16.23
CA ALA A 606 0.27 -11.05 -16.64
C ALA A 606 1.40 -10.00 -16.60
N PHE A 607 2.37 -10.17 -15.71
CA PHE A 607 3.49 -9.26 -15.47
C PHE A 607 4.64 -10.02 -14.81
N LYS A 608 5.86 -9.50 -14.92
CA LYS A 608 7.07 -10.14 -14.35
C LYS A 608 7.31 -9.76 -12.89
N THR A 609 7.10 -8.50 -12.52
CA THR A 609 7.33 -7.99 -11.16
C THR A 609 6.16 -7.15 -10.67
N CYS A 610 5.66 -7.42 -9.46
CA CYS A 610 4.55 -6.71 -8.85
C CYS A 610 4.89 -6.23 -7.44
N VAL A 611 4.73 -4.93 -7.18
CA VAL A 611 4.73 -4.35 -5.84
C VAL A 611 3.28 -4.17 -5.38
N ALA A 612 2.91 -4.84 -4.29
CA ALA A 612 1.60 -4.74 -3.65
C ALA A 612 1.75 -4.04 -2.30
N HIS A 613 1.57 -2.71 -2.28
CA HIS A 613 1.79 -1.93 -1.07
C HIS A 613 0.58 -1.97 -0.12
N GLY A 614 0.79 -1.70 1.17
CA GLY A 614 -0.28 -1.70 2.16
C GLY A 614 -1.18 -0.45 2.11
N ILE A 615 -1.96 -0.23 3.17
CA ILE A 615 -3.02 0.78 3.21
C ILE A 615 -2.57 2.01 3.98
N VAL A 616 -2.85 3.19 3.44
CA VAL A 616 -2.66 4.45 4.14
C VAL A 616 -3.86 4.71 5.05
N LEU A 617 -3.58 5.04 6.31
CA LEU A 617 -4.54 5.30 7.38
C LEU A 617 -4.54 6.78 7.76
N GLY A 618 -5.69 7.27 8.24
CA GLY A 618 -5.84 8.59 8.82
C GLY A 618 -5.07 8.73 10.13
N SER A 619 -5.00 9.95 10.66
CA SER A 619 -4.29 10.26 11.91
C SER A 619 -4.89 9.56 13.15
N ASP A 620 -6.12 9.06 13.02
CA ASP A 620 -6.85 8.27 14.01
C ASP A 620 -6.60 6.74 13.91
N GLY A 621 -5.80 6.31 12.93
CA GLY A 621 -5.53 4.90 12.66
C GLY A 621 -6.66 4.16 11.94
N GLN A 622 -7.72 4.86 11.52
CA GLN A 622 -8.79 4.29 10.68
C GLN A 622 -8.46 4.47 9.20
N LYS A 623 -9.14 3.73 8.32
CA LYS A 623 -9.04 3.95 6.87
C LYS A 623 -9.44 5.40 6.57
N MET A 624 -8.67 6.07 5.72
CA MET A 624 -8.95 7.46 5.37
C MET A 624 -10.31 7.59 4.69
N SER A 625 -11.10 8.59 5.10
CA SER A 625 -12.38 8.89 4.47
C SER A 625 -12.63 10.39 4.35
N LYS A 626 -13.14 10.81 3.19
CA LYS A 626 -13.61 12.18 2.95
C LYS A 626 -14.71 12.60 3.94
N SER A 627 -15.54 11.66 4.40
CA SER A 627 -16.60 11.94 5.39
C SER A 627 -16.05 12.12 6.80
N LEU A 628 -14.99 11.39 7.16
CA LEU A 628 -14.34 11.49 8.47
C LEU A 628 -13.38 12.68 8.57
N ARG A 629 -12.90 13.19 7.43
CA ARG A 629 -11.88 14.26 7.37
C ARG A 629 -10.67 13.97 8.28
N ASN A 630 -10.29 12.69 8.35
CA ASN A 630 -9.26 12.17 9.26
C ASN A 630 -7.84 12.19 8.67
N TYR A 631 -7.59 13.01 7.64
CA TYR A 631 -6.28 13.15 7.00
C TYR A 631 -6.02 14.61 6.58
N PRO A 632 -4.74 15.06 6.56
CA PRO A 632 -4.38 16.42 6.12
C PRO A 632 -4.73 16.64 4.64
N ASP A 633 -5.14 17.84 4.22
CA ASP A 633 -5.35 18.08 2.79
C ASP A 633 -4.03 17.96 2.01
N VAL A 634 -4.05 17.27 0.87
CA VAL A 634 -2.81 16.99 0.11
C VAL A 634 -2.25 18.27 -0.52
N SER A 635 -3.12 19.17 -0.99
CA SER A 635 -2.72 20.42 -1.62
C SER A 635 -2.08 21.34 -0.58
N GLU A 636 -2.66 21.43 0.61
CA GLU A 636 -2.06 22.18 1.73
C GLU A 636 -0.66 21.65 2.11
N VAL A 637 -0.46 20.32 2.07
CA VAL A 637 0.86 19.73 2.34
C VAL A 637 1.85 20.05 1.22
N PHE A 638 1.44 20.01 -0.04
CA PHE A 638 2.29 20.42 -1.16
C PHE A 638 2.73 21.88 -1.04
N ASP A 639 1.83 22.77 -0.65
CA ASP A 639 2.13 24.21 -0.52
C ASP A 639 3.00 24.51 0.71
N ARG A 640 2.87 23.71 1.78
CA ARG A 640 3.59 23.93 3.03
C ARG A 640 4.97 23.26 3.08
N ASP A 641 5.05 21.97 2.73
CA ASP A 641 6.24 21.14 2.95
C ASP A 641 6.91 20.72 1.62
N GLY A 642 6.15 20.63 0.54
CA GLY A 642 6.65 20.21 -0.78
C GLY A 642 6.40 18.73 -1.09
N SER A 643 6.46 18.40 -2.38
CA SER A 643 6.28 17.05 -2.91
C SER A 643 7.46 16.13 -2.56
N ASP A 644 8.71 16.62 -2.56
CA ASP A 644 9.87 15.79 -2.23
C ASP A 644 9.82 15.34 -0.75
N ALA A 645 9.34 16.22 0.15
CA ALA A 645 9.14 15.89 1.56
C ALA A 645 8.08 14.79 1.77
N MET A 646 6.95 14.93 1.08
CA MET A 646 5.86 13.95 1.15
C MET A 646 6.25 12.62 0.48
N ARG A 647 6.96 12.68 -0.65
CA ARG A 647 7.55 11.52 -1.33
C ARG A 647 8.47 10.77 -0.38
N TRP A 648 9.41 11.46 0.26
CA TRP A 648 10.34 10.87 1.22
C TRP A 648 9.62 10.19 2.38
N PHE A 649 8.67 10.90 3.03
CA PHE A 649 7.94 10.36 4.18
C PHE A 649 7.21 9.06 3.86
N LEU A 650 6.52 8.99 2.72
CA LEU A 650 5.77 7.80 2.33
C LEU A 650 6.72 6.66 1.92
N MET A 651 7.76 6.97 1.14
CA MET A 651 8.67 5.96 0.56
C MET A 651 9.68 5.40 1.57
N ALA A 652 10.13 6.20 2.53
CA ALA A 652 11.00 5.74 3.61
C ALA A 652 10.26 4.82 4.62
N SER A 653 8.93 4.81 4.58
CA SER A 653 8.11 4.01 5.48
C SER A 653 8.02 2.53 5.07
N PRO A 654 7.59 1.62 5.96
CA PRO A 654 7.48 0.19 5.65
C PRO A 654 6.25 -0.15 4.77
N ILE A 655 5.48 0.82 4.27
CA ILE A 655 4.21 0.57 3.56
C ILE A 655 4.36 -0.30 2.31
N LEU A 656 5.50 -0.20 1.61
CA LEU A 656 5.79 -1.01 0.42
C LEU A 656 6.06 -2.48 0.75
N ARG A 657 6.24 -2.82 2.03
CA ARG A 657 6.33 -4.21 2.52
C ARG A 657 4.98 -4.77 2.95
N GLY A 658 3.87 -4.17 2.49
CA GLY A 658 2.50 -4.61 2.75
C GLY A 658 1.90 -4.15 4.08
N GLY A 659 2.61 -3.34 4.87
CA GLY A 659 2.13 -2.81 6.15
C GLY A 659 1.25 -1.56 6.01
N ASN A 660 0.50 -1.23 7.05
CA ASN A 660 -0.28 0.01 7.10
C ASN A 660 0.58 1.21 7.54
N LEU A 661 0.26 2.41 7.05
CA LEU A 661 0.93 3.65 7.43
C LEU A 661 -0.05 4.70 7.93
N ILE A 662 0.18 5.24 9.12
CA ILE A 662 -0.53 6.41 9.63
C ILE A 662 0.15 7.68 9.11
N VAL A 663 -0.59 8.53 8.40
CA VAL A 663 -0.07 9.80 7.89
C VAL A 663 -0.19 10.88 8.97
N THR A 664 0.92 11.54 9.28
CA THR A 664 0.97 12.65 10.22
C THR A 664 1.77 13.82 9.64
N GLU A 665 1.34 15.05 9.90
CA GLU A 665 2.09 16.24 9.48
C GLU A 665 3.51 16.27 10.05
N GLN A 666 3.69 15.78 11.28
CA GLN A 666 4.99 15.70 11.92
C GLN A 666 5.94 14.78 11.15
N GLY A 667 5.47 13.63 10.66
CA GLY A 667 6.27 12.71 9.86
C GLY A 667 6.74 13.32 8.55
N ILE A 668 5.87 14.09 7.87
CA ILE A 668 6.21 14.78 6.62
C ILE A 668 7.28 15.84 6.86
N ARG A 669 7.14 16.65 7.92
CA ARG A 669 8.16 17.65 8.30
C ARG A 669 9.50 17.02 8.70
N GLU A 670 9.47 15.82 9.28
CA GLU A 670 10.70 15.12 9.64
C GLU A 670 11.48 14.67 8.39
N GLY A 671 10.78 14.31 7.30
CA GLY A 671 11.44 14.01 6.01
C GLY A 671 12.29 15.17 5.48
N VAL A 672 11.82 16.41 5.64
CA VAL A 672 12.59 17.62 5.29
C VAL A 672 13.90 17.70 6.09
N ARG A 673 13.86 17.39 7.39
CA ARG A 673 15.03 17.48 8.28
C ARG A 673 16.02 16.34 8.08
N GLN A 674 15.54 15.16 7.70
CA GLN A 674 16.35 13.97 7.57
C GLN A 674 17.29 14.01 6.37
N VAL A 675 16.86 14.58 5.23
CA VAL A 675 17.66 14.51 3.99
C VAL A 675 17.65 15.79 3.16
N LEU A 676 16.50 16.45 2.96
CA LEU A 676 16.41 17.66 2.11
C LEU A 676 17.29 18.79 2.64
N LEU A 677 17.13 19.15 3.93
CA LEU A 677 17.93 20.20 4.57
C LEU A 677 19.43 19.84 4.64
N PRO A 678 19.82 18.64 5.10
CA PRO A 678 21.23 18.23 5.05
C PRO A 678 21.85 18.32 3.65
N PHE A 679 21.18 17.82 2.61
CA PHE A 679 21.70 17.88 1.25
C PHE A 679 21.81 19.31 0.73
N TRP A 680 20.78 20.13 0.95
CA TRP A 680 20.80 21.56 0.62
C TRP A 680 21.91 22.32 1.36
N ASN A 681 22.13 22.00 2.63
CA ASN A 681 23.17 22.65 3.44
C ASN A 681 24.57 22.30 2.96
N ALA A 682 24.81 21.07 2.50
CA ALA A 682 26.10 20.69 1.92
C ALA A 682 26.38 21.45 0.61
N TYR A 683 25.38 21.56 -0.28
CA TYR A 683 25.48 22.36 -1.50
C TYR A 683 25.68 23.85 -1.21
N SER A 684 24.86 24.43 -0.33
CA SER A 684 24.95 25.84 0.05
C SER A 684 26.29 26.17 0.72
N PHE A 685 26.83 25.25 1.51
CA PHE A 685 28.16 25.37 2.09
C PHE A 685 29.24 25.43 1.01
N LEU A 686 29.24 24.50 0.05
CA LEU A 686 30.19 24.53 -1.06
C LEU A 686 30.09 25.84 -1.86
N ALA A 687 28.87 26.23 -2.22
CA ALA A 687 28.61 27.45 -3.00
C ALA A 687 29.04 28.73 -2.26
N LEU A 688 29.02 28.73 -0.93
CA LEU A 688 29.42 29.87 -0.11
C LEU A 688 30.94 30.02 -0.01
N TYR A 689 31.66 28.92 0.18
CA TYR A 689 33.09 28.93 0.52
C TYR A 689 34.02 28.66 -0.67
N ALA A 690 33.55 28.05 -1.75
CA ALA A 690 34.41 27.81 -2.90
C ALA A 690 34.66 29.12 -3.68
N PRO A 691 35.93 29.52 -3.91
CA PRO A 691 36.26 30.74 -4.65
C PRO A 691 35.99 30.61 -6.15
N LYS A 692 35.85 29.37 -6.65
CA LYS A 692 35.48 29.03 -8.01
C LYS A 692 34.71 27.71 -8.06
N VAL A 693 34.06 27.43 -9.18
CA VAL A 693 33.47 26.11 -9.44
C VAL A 693 34.56 25.04 -9.38
N GLY A 694 34.30 24.01 -8.57
CA GLY A 694 35.19 22.86 -8.40
C GLY A 694 35.17 21.96 -9.63
N THR A 695 36.13 21.04 -9.68
CA THR A 695 36.26 20.06 -10.76
C THR A 695 36.10 18.64 -10.24
N TRP A 696 35.74 17.71 -11.12
CA TRP A 696 35.65 16.29 -10.77
C TRP A 696 37.01 15.76 -10.31
N ARG A 697 37.04 15.15 -9.12
CA ARG A 697 38.26 14.65 -8.49
C ARG A 697 38.00 13.49 -7.54
N THR A 698 38.82 12.45 -7.67
CA THR A 698 38.71 11.20 -6.92
C THR A 698 40.05 10.69 -6.37
N ASP A 699 41.12 11.49 -6.47
CA ASP A 699 42.50 11.07 -6.18
C ASP A 699 43.15 11.82 -5.00
N SER A 700 42.36 12.55 -4.20
CA SER A 700 42.85 13.20 -2.98
C SER A 700 43.48 12.17 -2.04
N THR A 701 44.65 12.49 -1.49
CA THR A 701 45.33 11.64 -0.51
C THR A 701 44.86 11.88 0.92
N GLN A 702 44.03 12.92 1.14
CA GLN A 702 43.52 13.28 2.46
C GLN A 702 42.51 12.22 2.93
N VAL A 703 42.61 11.82 4.20
CA VAL A 703 41.89 10.66 4.76
C VAL A 703 40.35 10.79 4.76
N LEU A 704 39.81 11.97 5.09
CA LEU A 704 38.39 12.28 5.04
C LEU A 704 37.87 12.36 3.60
N ASP A 705 38.66 12.87 2.65
CA ASP A 705 38.31 12.89 1.21
C ASP A 705 38.21 11.46 0.67
N ARG A 706 39.21 10.63 0.94
CA ARG A 706 39.19 9.20 0.59
C ARG A 706 38.00 8.48 1.21
N TYR A 707 37.74 8.73 2.49
CA TYR A 707 36.63 8.12 3.20
C TYR A 707 35.27 8.50 2.60
N ILE A 708 35.01 9.79 2.34
CA ILE A 708 33.70 10.20 1.81
C ILE A 708 33.47 9.67 0.39
N LEU A 709 34.51 9.58 -0.45
CA LEU A 709 34.44 8.98 -1.77
C LEU A 709 34.21 7.46 -1.70
N ALA A 710 34.90 6.77 -0.79
CA ALA A 710 34.69 5.34 -0.56
C ALA A 710 33.29 5.03 -0.01
N LYS A 711 32.78 5.87 0.90
CA LYS A 711 31.42 5.74 1.42
C LYS A 711 30.35 6.08 0.38
N LEU A 712 30.65 6.97 -0.56
CA LEU A 712 29.80 7.24 -1.71
C LEU A 712 29.75 6.03 -2.68
N ALA A 713 30.87 5.30 -2.82
CA ALA A 713 30.90 4.05 -3.57
C ALA A 713 30.03 2.96 -2.92
N GLU A 714 30.09 2.84 -1.58
CA GLU A 714 29.21 1.96 -0.79
C GLU A 714 27.74 2.35 -0.98
N LEU A 715 27.39 3.64 -0.82
CA LEU A 715 26.03 4.14 -1.07
C LEU A 715 25.55 3.76 -2.48
N ARG A 716 26.38 3.97 -3.52
CA ARG A 716 26.03 3.61 -4.90
C ARG A 716 25.64 2.14 -4.96
N ASP A 717 26.49 1.24 -4.44
CA ASP A 717 26.28 -0.20 -4.58
C ASP A 717 25.05 -0.68 -3.80
N GLU A 718 24.89 -0.24 -2.56
CA GLU A 718 23.75 -0.61 -1.71
C GLU A 718 22.44 -0.04 -2.24
N LEU A 719 22.40 1.26 -2.56
CA LEU A 719 21.19 1.90 -3.07
C LEU A 719 20.77 1.28 -4.42
N THR A 720 21.74 0.93 -5.27
CA THR A 720 21.47 0.21 -6.53
C THR A 720 20.82 -1.15 -6.26
N HIS A 721 21.34 -1.92 -5.29
CA HIS A 721 20.78 -3.21 -4.92
C HIS A 721 19.33 -3.10 -4.41
N GLU A 722 19.07 -2.17 -3.51
CA GLU A 722 17.74 -1.95 -2.92
C GLU A 722 16.74 -1.48 -3.99
N MET A 723 17.16 -0.60 -4.91
CA MET A 723 16.31 -0.15 -6.02
C MET A 723 16.04 -1.26 -7.05
N ASP A 724 17.01 -2.15 -7.33
CA ASP A 724 16.83 -3.30 -8.22
C ASP A 724 15.82 -4.32 -7.70
N THR A 725 15.68 -4.42 -6.37
CA THR A 725 14.72 -5.30 -5.68
C THR A 725 13.46 -4.56 -5.19
N CYS A 726 13.28 -3.30 -5.59
CA CYS A 726 12.15 -2.45 -5.19
C CYS A 726 11.98 -2.22 -3.68
N ASP A 727 13.03 -2.39 -2.86
CA ASP A 727 13.03 -1.99 -1.45
C ASP A 727 13.39 -0.50 -1.29
N ILE A 728 12.46 0.35 -1.73
CA ILE A 728 12.64 1.81 -1.74
C ILE A 728 12.84 2.35 -0.31
N SER A 729 12.26 1.71 0.71
CA SER A 729 12.43 2.12 2.11
C SER A 729 13.88 1.98 2.57
N ARG A 730 14.55 0.86 2.24
CA ARG A 730 15.99 0.72 2.49
C ARG A 730 16.81 1.66 1.63
N ALA A 731 16.46 1.88 0.36
CA ALA A 731 17.15 2.86 -0.47
C ALA A 731 17.14 4.27 0.15
N CYS A 732 16.00 4.70 0.69
CA CYS A 732 15.88 5.95 1.47
C CYS A 732 16.78 5.94 2.71
N GLU A 733 16.81 4.84 3.46
CA GLU A 733 17.65 4.72 4.65
C GLU A 733 19.15 4.82 4.32
N GLN A 734 19.62 4.19 3.24
CA GLN A 734 21.02 4.29 2.82
C GLN A 734 21.42 5.72 2.47
N LEU A 735 20.56 6.42 1.70
CA LEU A 735 20.81 7.82 1.38
C LEU A 735 20.79 8.71 2.63
N ARG A 736 19.90 8.45 3.60
CA ARG A 736 19.86 9.17 4.88
C ARG A 736 21.17 9.02 5.66
N GLN A 737 21.66 7.79 5.80
CA GLN A 737 22.89 7.49 6.53
C GLN A 737 24.12 8.12 5.88
N PHE A 738 24.20 8.06 4.54
CA PHE A 738 25.26 8.74 3.80
C PHE A 738 25.21 10.25 4.00
N THR A 739 24.02 10.85 3.93
CA THR A 739 23.87 12.31 4.08
C THR A 739 24.28 12.77 5.49
N GLU A 740 24.03 11.95 6.51
CA GLU A 740 24.53 12.17 7.88
C GLU A 740 26.07 12.19 7.92
N ALA A 741 26.72 11.20 7.30
CA ALA A 741 28.18 11.16 7.17
C ALA A 741 28.75 12.36 6.39
N LEU A 742 28.10 12.75 5.29
CA LEU A 742 28.50 13.89 4.47
C LEU A 742 28.49 15.19 5.29
N THR A 743 27.40 15.44 6.01
CA THR A 743 27.16 16.74 6.65
C THR A 743 27.76 16.85 8.04
N ASN A 744 27.46 15.90 8.92
CA ASN A 744 27.85 15.95 10.33
C ASN A 744 29.28 15.45 10.55
N TRP A 745 29.86 14.76 9.57
CA TRP A 745 31.24 14.30 9.63
C TRP A 745 32.12 15.04 8.63
N TYR A 746 32.00 14.76 7.33
CA TYR A 746 32.93 15.26 6.32
C TYR A 746 32.95 16.79 6.24
N VAL A 747 31.80 17.44 5.99
CA VAL A 747 31.70 18.89 5.87
C VAL A 747 32.12 19.57 7.18
N ARG A 748 31.61 19.12 8.33
CA ARG A 748 31.93 19.72 9.64
C ARG A 748 33.41 19.65 9.96
N ARG A 749 34.06 18.48 9.75
CA ARG A 749 35.47 18.26 10.06
C ARG A 749 36.42 18.89 9.04
N SER A 750 35.93 19.22 7.84
CA SER A 750 36.73 19.83 6.79
C SER A 750 36.59 21.36 6.70
N ARG A 751 35.76 22.01 7.54
CA ARG A 751 35.48 23.46 7.45
C ARG A 751 36.71 24.35 7.36
N SER A 752 37.74 24.07 8.16
CA SER A 752 39.00 24.82 8.12
C SER A 752 39.65 24.79 6.74
N ARG A 753 39.63 23.62 6.07
CA ARG A 753 40.15 23.44 4.71
C ARG A 753 39.40 24.29 3.69
N PHE A 754 38.08 24.45 3.85
CA PHE A 754 37.30 25.36 2.99
C PHE A 754 37.58 26.83 3.27
N TRP A 755 37.88 27.22 4.52
CA TRP A 755 38.34 28.58 4.84
C TRP A 755 39.75 28.88 4.31
N GLU A 756 40.58 27.86 4.19
CA GLU A 756 41.90 27.90 3.58
C GLU A 756 41.85 27.77 2.04
N GLU A 757 40.66 27.66 1.46
CA GLU A 757 40.43 27.47 0.01
C GLU A 757 41.16 26.25 -0.57
N ASP A 758 41.25 25.16 0.21
CA ASP A 758 41.85 23.89 -0.21
C ASP A 758 41.12 23.29 -1.41
N VAL A 759 41.82 23.27 -2.56
CA VAL A 759 41.31 22.78 -3.84
C VAL A 759 40.91 21.31 -3.76
N ASP A 760 41.64 20.48 -3.01
CA ASP A 760 41.35 19.06 -2.87
C ASP A 760 39.99 18.84 -2.19
N ALA A 761 39.69 19.62 -1.14
CA ALA A 761 38.42 19.55 -0.42
C ALA A 761 37.24 20.05 -1.27
N ILE A 762 37.45 21.16 -2.00
CA ILE A 762 36.43 21.77 -2.86
C ILE A 762 36.05 20.85 -4.02
N ASP A 763 37.06 20.29 -4.71
CA ASP A 763 36.87 19.40 -5.85
C ASP A 763 36.28 18.04 -5.41
N THR A 764 36.70 17.52 -4.26
CA THR A 764 36.11 16.30 -3.68
C THR A 764 34.64 16.52 -3.33
N LEU A 765 34.29 17.62 -2.65
CA LEU A 765 32.89 17.89 -2.29
C LEU A 765 32.03 18.16 -3.53
N HIS A 766 32.56 18.81 -4.56
CA HIS A 766 31.88 18.94 -5.86
C HIS A 766 31.52 17.55 -6.41
N THR A 767 32.51 16.67 -6.52
CA THR A 767 32.34 15.29 -7.02
C THR A 767 31.31 14.52 -6.21
N VAL A 768 31.40 14.60 -4.88
CA VAL A 768 30.48 13.91 -3.98
C VAL A 768 29.05 14.40 -4.19
N LEU A 769 28.81 15.71 -4.25
CA LEU A 769 27.47 16.27 -4.46
C LEU A 769 26.92 15.92 -5.85
N GLU A 770 27.77 15.90 -6.87
CA GLU A 770 27.40 15.55 -8.24
C GLU A 770 26.88 14.11 -8.34
N VAL A 771 27.63 13.14 -7.79
CA VAL A 771 27.23 11.73 -7.76
C VAL A 771 26.02 11.52 -6.86
N THR A 772 25.97 12.17 -5.70
CA THR A 772 24.83 12.09 -4.77
C THR A 772 23.55 12.58 -5.44
N ALA A 773 23.62 13.68 -6.20
CA ALA A 773 22.47 14.18 -6.95
C ALA A 773 21.92 13.15 -7.93
N ARG A 774 22.79 12.43 -8.65
CA ARG A 774 22.39 11.35 -9.57
C ARG A 774 21.75 10.16 -8.84
N LEU A 775 22.34 9.72 -7.73
CA LEU A 775 21.80 8.60 -6.94
C LEU A 775 20.46 8.95 -6.28
N ALA A 776 20.32 10.18 -5.80
CA ALA A 776 19.11 10.65 -5.12
C ALA A 776 17.98 11.06 -6.09
N ALA A 777 18.26 11.26 -7.39
CA ALA A 777 17.32 11.83 -8.35
C ALA A 777 15.96 11.09 -8.45
N PRO A 778 15.89 9.75 -8.44
CA PRO A 778 14.59 9.07 -8.42
C PRO A 778 13.79 9.34 -7.13
N LEU A 779 14.48 9.42 -5.99
CA LEU A 779 13.87 9.56 -4.66
C LEU A 779 13.46 11.01 -4.35
N LEU A 780 14.22 11.98 -4.83
CA LEU A 780 14.11 13.41 -4.50
C LEU A 780 14.29 14.25 -5.78
N PRO A 781 13.38 14.16 -6.76
CA PRO A 781 13.62 14.63 -8.12
C PRO A 781 13.76 16.15 -8.23
N SER A 782 13.18 16.91 -7.30
CA SER A 782 13.10 18.37 -7.41
C SER A 782 14.35 19.01 -6.78
N VAL A 783 14.68 18.66 -5.55
CA VAL A 783 15.88 19.20 -4.87
C VAL A 783 17.17 18.80 -5.59
N THR A 784 17.22 17.58 -6.14
CA THR A 784 18.39 17.11 -6.91
C THR A 784 18.55 17.86 -8.22
N GLU A 785 17.46 18.23 -8.90
CA GLU A 785 17.52 19.05 -10.11
C GLU A 785 18.13 20.43 -9.82
N ILE A 786 17.71 21.07 -8.72
CA ILE A 786 18.21 22.38 -8.33
C ILE A 786 19.71 22.31 -8.01
N VAL A 787 20.10 21.35 -7.16
CA VAL A 787 21.50 21.14 -6.78
C VAL A 787 22.34 20.80 -8.02
N TRP A 788 21.88 19.91 -8.89
CA TRP A 788 22.59 19.51 -10.10
C TRP A 788 22.84 20.69 -11.04
N ARG A 789 21.80 21.45 -11.36
CA ARG A 789 21.91 22.60 -12.27
C ARG A 789 22.79 23.70 -11.66
N GLY A 790 22.68 23.94 -10.36
CA GLY A 790 23.55 24.88 -9.64
C GLY A 790 25.02 24.45 -9.58
N LEU A 791 25.27 23.15 -9.43
CA LEU A 791 26.62 22.59 -9.32
C LEU A 791 27.32 22.47 -10.68
N THR A 792 26.60 22.04 -11.72
CA THR A 792 27.20 21.60 -13.00
C THR A 792 26.88 22.52 -14.17
N SER A 793 25.85 23.37 -14.05
CA SER A 793 25.26 24.11 -15.18
C SER A 793 24.78 23.25 -16.35
N GLN A 794 24.71 21.91 -16.18
CA GLN A 794 24.18 21.01 -17.20
C GLN A 794 22.65 21.04 -17.21
N ARG A 795 22.06 20.45 -18.26
CA ARG A 795 20.62 20.53 -18.56
C ARG A 795 19.74 20.03 -17.42
N SER A 796 19.87 18.76 -17.04
CA SER A 796 19.05 18.14 -15.98
C SER A 796 19.73 16.89 -15.43
N VAL A 797 19.56 16.60 -14.14
CA VAL A 797 20.07 15.36 -13.52
C VAL A 797 19.38 14.12 -14.10
N HIS A 798 18.11 14.28 -14.50
CA HIS A 798 17.28 13.21 -15.05
C HIS A 798 17.64 12.84 -16.50
N LEU A 799 18.59 13.55 -17.11
CA LEU A 799 19.18 13.24 -18.41
C LEU A 799 20.58 12.62 -18.30
N THR A 800 20.97 12.20 -17.08
CA THR A 800 22.25 11.53 -16.82
C THR A 800 22.08 10.01 -16.76
N ASP A 801 23.21 9.30 -16.74
CA ASP A 801 23.23 7.88 -16.44
C ASP A 801 23.47 7.65 -14.94
N TRP A 802 22.92 6.53 -14.44
CA TRP A 802 23.18 6.07 -13.09
C TRP A 802 24.69 5.84 -12.90
N PRO A 803 25.30 6.29 -11.78
CA PRO A 803 26.73 6.11 -11.54
C PRO A 803 27.16 4.64 -11.64
N ALA A 804 28.21 4.38 -12.41
CA ALA A 804 28.70 3.04 -12.68
C ALA A 804 29.65 2.54 -11.57
N PRO A 805 29.80 1.21 -11.41
CA PRO A 805 30.87 0.65 -10.61
C PRO A 805 32.24 1.15 -11.09
N GLY A 806 33.03 1.71 -10.18
CA GLY A 806 34.35 2.25 -10.47
C GLY A 806 34.43 3.75 -10.76
N ASP A 807 33.28 4.44 -10.94
CA ASP A 807 33.26 5.91 -11.11
C ASP A 807 33.87 6.66 -9.91
N VAL A 808 33.67 6.11 -8.72
CA VAL A 808 34.25 6.58 -7.46
C VAL A 808 35.04 5.45 -6.79
N PRO A 809 36.19 5.75 -6.15
CA PRO A 809 37.08 4.75 -5.57
C PRO A 809 36.40 4.06 -4.39
N ALA A 810 36.53 2.74 -4.31
CA ALA A 810 36.06 1.94 -3.18
C ALA A 810 37.23 1.63 -2.23
N ASP A 811 36.97 1.72 -0.93
CA ASP A 811 37.91 1.33 0.12
C ASP A 811 37.11 0.78 1.33
N PRO A 812 36.59 -0.46 1.25
CA PRO A 812 35.70 -1.02 2.28
C PRO A 812 36.36 -1.08 3.66
N ASP A 813 37.68 -1.30 3.70
CA ASP A 813 38.43 -1.36 4.94
C ASP A 813 38.47 0.01 5.64
N LEU A 814 38.70 1.08 4.88
CA LEU A 814 38.64 2.46 5.37
C LEU A 814 37.22 2.85 5.80
N VAL A 815 36.19 2.51 5.03
CA VAL A 815 34.80 2.83 5.36
C VAL A 815 34.41 2.21 6.70
N ALA A 816 34.59 0.90 6.85
CA ALA A 816 34.24 0.24 8.10
C ALA A 816 35.14 0.66 9.29
N ALA A 817 36.38 1.09 9.06
CA ALA A 817 37.19 1.70 10.11
C ALA A 817 36.62 3.06 10.55
N MET A 818 36.27 3.92 9.60
CA MET A 818 35.76 5.25 9.87
C MET A 818 34.32 5.28 10.39
N ASP A 819 33.47 4.33 10.00
CA ASP A 819 32.16 4.16 10.59
C ASP A 819 32.28 3.75 12.07
N GLN A 820 33.20 2.83 12.39
CA GLN A 820 33.49 2.49 13.77
C GLN A 820 34.04 3.69 14.57
N VAL A 821 34.87 4.54 13.96
CA VAL A 821 35.30 5.81 14.56
C VAL A 821 34.10 6.72 14.86
N ARG A 822 33.15 6.87 13.93
CA ARG A 822 31.93 7.67 14.11
C ARG A 822 31.07 7.12 15.25
N ASP A 823 30.93 5.80 15.34
CA ASP A 823 30.19 5.13 16.40
C ASP A 823 30.82 5.37 17.77
N VAL A 824 32.15 5.25 17.86
CA VAL A 824 32.93 5.57 19.08
C VAL A 824 32.68 7.02 19.52
N CYS A 825 32.79 7.97 18.59
CA CYS A 825 32.55 9.37 18.89
C CYS A 825 31.09 9.64 19.29
N SER A 826 30.11 9.01 18.64
CA SER A 826 28.69 9.17 18.97
C SER A 826 28.36 8.62 20.35
N ALA A 827 28.85 7.42 20.69
CA ALA A 827 28.65 6.79 21.98
C ALA A 827 29.31 7.60 23.12
N ALA A 828 30.56 8.04 22.93
CA ALA A 828 31.27 8.85 23.91
C ALA A 828 30.66 10.24 24.08
N SER A 829 30.22 10.89 23.00
CA SER A 829 29.50 12.17 23.06
C SER A 829 28.17 12.05 23.81
N SER A 830 27.47 10.93 23.63
CA SER A 830 26.25 10.62 24.37
C SER A 830 26.50 10.47 25.87
N LEU A 831 27.61 9.80 26.26
CA LEU A 831 28.07 9.74 27.66
C LEU A 831 28.38 11.13 28.23
N ARG A 832 29.14 11.95 27.48
CA ARG A 832 29.44 13.34 27.87
C ARG A 832 28.17 14.13 28.13
N LYS A 833 27.19 14.04 27.23
CA LYS A 833 25.90 14.73 27.35
C LYS A 833 25.12 14.25 28.58
N ALA A 834 25.07 12.94 28.84
CA ALA A 834 24.42 12.37 30.02
C ALA A 834 25.03 12.89 31.32
N LYS A 835 26.35 13.11 31.34
CA LYS A 835 27.10 13.67 32.47
C LYS A 835 27.19 15.19 32.48
N LYS A 836 26.53 15.87 31.54
CA LYS A 836 26.58 17.34 31.37
C LYS A 836 28.01 17.88 31.19
N LEU A 837 28.91 17.07 30.65
CA LEU A 837 30.29 17.46 30.32
C LEU A 837 30.33 18.06 28.92
N ARG A 838 30.31 19.40 28.82
CA ARG A 838 30.36 20.13 27.54
C ARG A 838 31.60 19.73 26.74
N VAL A 839 31.50 19.59 25.40
CA VAL A 839 32.63 19.14 24.55
C VAL A 839 33.85 20.06 24.68
N ARG A 840 33.66 21.37 24.88
CA ARG A 840 34.77 22.33 25.06
C ARG A 840 35.61 22.09 26.31
N LEU A 841 35.11 21.34 27.30
CA LEU A 841 35.90 20.90 28.46
C LEU A 841 36.80 19.74 28.03
N PRO A 842 38.14 19.88 28.00
CA PRO A 842 39.00 18.74 27.70
C PRO A 842 38.87 17.68 28.80
N LEU A 843 38.86 16.40 28.43
CA LEU A 843 38.88 15.28 29.38
C LEU A 843 40.18 14.47 29.26
N PRO A 844 40.61 13.75 30.32
CA PRO A 844 41.92 13.09 30.31
C PRO A 844 42.04 12.00 29.24
N LYS A 845 41.05 11.10 29.17
CA LYS A 845 41.19 9.87 28.40
C LYS A 845 39.85 9.31 27.92
N LEU A 846 39.87 8.70 26.74
CA LEU A 846 38.88 7.73 26.30
C LEU A 846 39.55 6.37 26.11
N THR A 847 38.96 5.31 26.67
CA THR A 847 39.35 3.94 26.36
C THR A 847 38.30 3.33 25.41
N VAL A 848 38.74 2.71 24.32
CA VAL A 848 37.89 2.05 23.33
C VAL A 848 38.25 0.57 23.31
N ALA A 849 37.33 -0.27 23.78
CA ALA A 849 37.48 -1.72 23.82
C ALA A 849 36.70 -2.33 22.64
N VAL A 850 37.42 -2.85 21.64
CA VAL A 850 36.86 -3.43 20.41
C VAL A 850 37.67 -4.66 20.01
N GLU A 851 37.12 -5.57 19.20
CA GLU A 851 37.81 -6.82 18.85
C GLU A 851 39.13 -6.60 18.09
N ASN A 852 39.22 -5.54 17.28
CA ASN A 852 40.40 -5.22 16.49
C ASN A 852 40.83 -3.75 16.69
N PRO A 853 41.51 -3.42 17.80
CA PRO A 853 41.90 -2.05 18.12
C PRO A 853 42.89 -1.46 17.10
N GLN A 854 43.68 -2.29 16.42
CA GLN A 854 44.65 -1.86 15.42
C GLN A 854 44.00 -1.18 14.21
N ARG A 855 42.73 -1.50 13.92
CA ARG A 855 41.94 -0.84 12.88
C ARG A 855 41.69 0.64 13.18
N LEU A 856 41.51 1.00 14.45
CA LEU A 856 41.23 2.36 14.90
C LEU A 856 42.51 3.17 15.18
N ALA A 857 43.66 2.51 15.33
CA ALA A 857 44.93 3.15 15.67
C ALA A 857 45.32 4.33 14.76
N PRO A 858 45.14 4.27 13.42
CA PRO A 858 45.43 5.41 12.53
C PRO A 858 44.53 6.64 12.76
N PHE A 859 43.41 6.47 13.46
CA PHE A 859 42.38 7.49 13.67
C PHE A 859 42.28 7.94 15.14
N ALA A 860 43.19 7.49 16.00
CA ALA A 860 43.17 7.84 17.43
C ALA A 860 43.21 9.36 17.66
N ASP A 861 44.03 10.10 16.90
CA ASP A 861 44.08 11.56 16.97
C ASP A 861 42.77 12.21 16.53
N LEU A 862 42.10 11.63 15.54
CA LEU A 862 40.82 12.11 15.03
C LEU A 862 39.70 11.89 16.06
N ILE A 863 39.69 10.74 16.75
CA ILE A 863 38.79 10.47 17.89
C ILE A 863 39.10 11.44 19.03
N ALA A 864 40.38 11.65 19.34
CA ALA A 864 40.82 12.49 20.45
C ALA A 864 40.38 13.94 20.26
N ASP A 865 40.58 14.48 19.07
CA ASP A 865 40.18 15.83 18.69
C ASP A 865 38.66 15.99 18.69
N GLU A 866 37.92 15.06 18.09
CA GLU A 866 36.46 15.11 18.02
C GLU A 866 35.80 15.10 19.41
N LEU A 867 36.33 14.29 20.32
CA LEU A 867 35.82 14.19 21.68
C LEU A 867 36.47 15.16 22.64
N ASN A 868 37.47 15.95 22.20
CA ASN A 868 38.30 16.80 23.05
C ASN A 868 38.80 16.04 24.29
N VAL A 869 39.51 14.93 24.06
CA VAL A 869 40.21 14.16 25.09
C VAL A 869 41.72 14.24 24.90
N LYS A 870 42.51 14.17 25.98
CA LYS A 870 43.97 14.27 25.89
C LYS A 870 44.64 13.01 25.36
N SER A 871 43.99 11.85 25.49
CA SER A 871 44.50 10.58 24.98
C SER A 871 43.36 9.61 24.64
N VAL A 872 43.61 8.74 23.67
CA VAL A 872 42.73 7.63 23.31
C VAL A 872 43.52 6.34 23.48
N GLU A 873 42.99 5.42 24.29
CA GLU A 873 43.56 4.10 24.53
C GLU A 873 42.70 3.05 23.83
N LEU A 874 43.32 2.23 23.00
CA LEU A 874 42.64 1.18 22.24
C LEU A 874 43.02 -0.19 22.82
N THR A 875 42.03 -1.06 23.04
CA THR A 875 42.23 -2.36 23.69
C THR A 875 41.26 -3.40 23.14
N ASP A 876 41.62 -4.68 23.23
CA ASP A 876 40.78 -5.85 22.90
C ASP A 876 40.10 -6.48 24.12
N ALA A 877 40.36 -5.94 25.32
CA ALA A 877 39.84 -6.43 26.60
C ALA A 877 38.37 -6.03 26.84
N ILE A 878 37.45 -6.42 25.94
CA ILE A 878 36.01 -6.11 26.02
C ILE A 878 35.40 -6.65 27.32
N ASP A 879 35.81 -7.85 27.73
CA ASP A 879 35.37 -8.55 28.94
C ASP A 879 35.75 -7.81 30.24
N THR A 880 36.74 -6.94 30.19
CA THR A 880 37.15 -6.10 31.33
C THR A 880 36.18 -4.94 31.56
N TYR A 881 35.53 -4.45 30.50
CA TYR A 881 34.67 -3.25 30.56
C TYR A 881 33.18 -3.55 30.40
N GLY A 882 32.82 -4.77 30.02
CA GLY A 882 31.43 -5.19 29.91
C GLY A 882 31.23 -6.69 29.82
N ARG A 883 29.97 -7.09 29.76
CA ARG A 883 29.53 -8.48 29.67
C ARG A 883 28.40 -8.59 28.66
N PHE A 884 28.31 -9.73 27.97
CA PHE A 884 27.17 -10.02 27.11
C PHE A 884 25.99 -10.51 27.96
N GLU A 885 24.86 -9.81 27.88
CA GLU A 885 23.58 -10.26 28.41
C GLU A 885 22.78 -10.91 27.30
N LEU A 886 22.41 -12.17 27.53
CA LEU A 886 21.63 -12.97 26.60
C LEU A 886 20.15 -12.81 26.92
N THR A 887 19.30 -12.77 25.89
CA THR A 887 17.84 -12.76 26.03
C THR A 887 17.22 -13.74 25.02
N VAL A 888 16.27 -14.55 25.45
CA VAL A 888 15.56 -15.49 24.57
C VAL A 888 14.45 -14.77 23.81
N ASN A 889 14.41 -14.95 22.49
CA ASN A 889 13.30 -14.52 21.65
C ASN A 889 12.18 -15.56 21.66
N ALA A 890 11.30 -15.46 22.66
CA ALA A 890 10.24 -16.43 22.90
C ALA A 890 9.28 -16.62 21.70
N ARG A 891 9.08 -15.59 20.87
CA ARG A 891 8.18 -15.64 19.71
C ARG A 891 8.73 -16.51 18.59
N VAL A 892 10.05 -16.47 18.36
CA VAL A 892 10.74 -17.25 17.32
C VAL A 892 11.07 -18.65 17.82
N ALA A 893 11.52 -18.76 19.08
CA ALA A 893 11.93 -20.02 19.67
C ALA A 893 10.74 -20.92 20.05
N GLY A 894 9.59 -20.32 20.36
CA GLY A 894 8.39 -21.01 20.87
C GLY A 894 7.87 -22.15 19.99
N PRO A 895 7.67 -21.95 18.67
CA PRO A 895 7.20 -23.00 17.76
C PRO A 895 8.04 -24.28 17.77
N ARG A 896 9.37 -24.16 17.95
CA ARG A 896 10.30 -25.30 17.95
C ARG A 896 10.53 -25.88 19.34
N LEU A 897 10.71 -25.02 20.35
CA LEU A 897 11.07 -25.42 21.71
C LEU A 897 9.87 -25.77 22.60
N GLY A 898 8.65 -25.36 22.21
CA GLY A 898 7.43 -25.65 22.96
C GLY A 898 7.53 -25.29 24.45
N LYS A 899 7.33 -26.27 25.34
CA LYS A 899 7.37 -26.09 26.80
C LYS A 899 8.77 -25.73 27.33
N ASP A 900 9.84 -26.11 26.61
CA ASP A 900 11.22 -25.92 27.05
C ASP A 900 11.68 -24.46 26.87
N VAL A 901 10.92 -23.62 26.15
CA VAL A 901 11.22 -22.20 25.99
C VAL A 901 11.21 -21.45 27.33
N GLN A 902 10.34 -21.85 28.27
CA GLN A 902 10.30 -21.25 29.61
C GLN A 902 11.50 -21.68 30.46
N ALA A 903 11.97 -22.91 30.29
CA ALA A 903 13.19 -23.39 30.93
C ALA A 903 14.42 -22.63 30.38
N ALA A 904 14.47 -22.43 29.06
CA ALA A 904 15.50 -21.63 28.39
C ALA A 904 15.53 -20.18 28.89
N ILE A 905 14.37 -19.49 28.93
CA ILE A 905 14.26 -18.12 29.46
C ILE A 905 14.76 -18.05 30.90
N LYS A 906 14.41 -19.03 31.74
CA LYS A 906 14.82 -19.06 33.15
C LYS A 906 16.32 -19.29 33.29
N ALA A 907 16.90 -20.22 32.53
CA ALA A 907 18.33 -20.49 32.54
C ALA A 907 19.14 -19.28 32.05
N VAL A 908 18.70 -18.63 30.96
CA VAL A 908 19.32 -17.39 30.47
C VAL A 908 19.24 -16.26 31.51
N LYS A 909 18.09 -16.05 32.17
CA LYS A 909 17.95 -15.07 33.25
C LYS A 909 18.80 -15.37 34.49
N ALA A 910 19.10 -16.65 34.74
CA ALA A 910 19.98 -17.09 35.82
C ALA A 910 21.48 -16.97 35.45
N GLY A 911 21.81 -16.59 34.21
CA GLY A 911 23.19 -16.52 33.72
C GLY A 911 23.77 -17.89 33.33
N GLU A 912 22.93 -18.90 33.15
CA GLU A 912 23.32 -20.28 32.80
C GLU A 912 23.31 -20.53 31.28
N GLY A 913 23.20 -19.47 30.48
CA GLY A 913 23.27 -19.54 29.02
C GLY A 913 24.71 -19.59 28.51
N VAL A 914 25.06 -20.60 27.72
CA VAL A 914 26.38 -20.76 27.11
C VAL A 914 26.27 -20.71 25.60
N VAL A 915 26.84 -19.68 24.97
CA VAL A 915 26.97 -19.60 23.52
C VAL A 915 28.04 -20.58 23.06
N ASN A 916 27.67 -21.51 22.20
CA ASN A 916 28.53 -22.53 21.62
C ASN A 916 29.31 -21.97 20.41
N ALA A 917 30.37 -22.65 20.01
CA ALA A 917 31.22 -22.23 18.89
C ALA A 917 30.51 -22.21 17.52
N ASP A 918 29.38 -22.92 17.39
CA ASP A 918 28.54 -22.95 16.19
C ASP A 918 27.47 -21.83 16.17
N GLY A 919 27.49 -20.92 17.16
CA GLY A 919 26.53 -19.81 17.27
C GLY A 919 25.20 -20.20 17.94
N THR A 920 25.04 -21.43 18.41
CA THR A 920 23.86 -21.82 19.18
C THR A 920 24.00 -21.46 20.66
N LEU A 921 22.89 -21.26 21.37
CA LEU A 921 22.89 -20.97 22.81
C LEU A 921 22.33 -22.16 23.59
N THR A 922 23.15 -22.79 24.42
CA THR A 922 22.70 -23.81 25.38
C THR A 922 22.16 -23.12 26.63
N ALA A 923 20.88 -23.34 26.96
CA ALA A 923 20.26 -22.78 28.17
C ALA A 923 19.30 -23.79 28.82
N GLY A 924 19.73 -24.40 29.93
CA GLY A 924 19.00 -25.49 30.57
C GLY A 924 18.93 -26.73 29.66
N PRO A 925 17.75 -27.35 29.44
CA PRO A 925 17.60 -28.50 28.54
C PRO A 925 17.50 -28.12 27.05
N ALA A 926 17.45 -26.82 26.72
CA ALA A 926 17.22 -26.34 25.36
C ALA A 926 18.50 -25.81 24.71
N VAL A 927 18.60 -26.02 23.39
CA VAL A 927 19.59 -25.38 22.52
C VAL A 927 18.85 -24.44 21.59
N LEU A 928 19.12 -23.14 21.68
CA LEU A 928 18.54 -22.10 20.83
C LEU A 928 19.40 -21.85 19.59
N GLN A 929 18.75 -21.64 18.45
CA GLN A 929 19.38 -21.21 17.20
C GLN A 929 19.74 -19.71 17.26
N PRO A 930 20.67 -19.21 16.42
CA PRO A 930 21.07 -17.80 16.40
C PRO A 930 19.92 -16.79 16.35
N GLU A 931 18.85 -17.09 15.62
CA GLU A 931 17.65 -16.25 15.46
C GLU A 931 16.68 -16.29 16.66
N GLU A 932 16.87 -17.24 17.57
CA GLU A 932 15.99 -17.50 18.71
C GLU A 932 16.46 -16.85 20.01
N TYR A 933 17.61 -16.18 20.00
CA TYR A 933 18.09 -15.37 21.10
C TYR A 933 18.75 -14.09 20.58
N SER A 934 18.95 -13.13 21.47
CA SER A 934 19.71 -11.92 21.21
C SER A 934 20.81 -11.78 22.26
N SER A 935 22.01 -11.41 21.83
CA SER A 935 23.11 -11.04 22.72
C SER A 935 23.24 -9.52 22.72
N ARG A 936 23.32 -8.91 23.90
CA ARG A 936 23.56 -7.47 24.05
C ARG A 936 24.76 -7.24 24.93
N LEU A 937 25.75 -6.49 24.44
CA LEU A 937 26.87 -6.05 25.27
C LEU A 937 26.41 -4.96 26.26
N VAL A 938 26.65 -5.19 27.55
CA VAL A 938 26.28 -4.29 28.64
C VAL A 938 27.54 -3.89 29.40
N ALA A 939 27.67 -2.59 29.68
CA ALA A 939 28.77 -2.04 30.47
C ALA A 939 28.84 -2.64 31.88
N ALA A 940 30.06 -2.95 32.35
CA ALA A 940 30.31 -3.41 33.71
C ALA A 940 30.11 -2.27 34.73
N ASP A 941 30.50 -1.05 34.36
CA ASP A 941 30.16 0.20 35.04
C ASP A 941 29.46 1.16 34.07
N PRO A 942 28.12 1.26 34.09
CA PRO A 942 27.36 2.08 33.17
C PRO A 942 27.50 3.58 33.44
N GLU A 943 28.22 3.98 34.49
CA GLU A 943 28.34 5.39 34.83
C GLU A 943 29.12 6.18 33.77
N PHE A 944 30.21 5.61 33.26
CA PHE A 944 31.09 6.23 32.28
C PHE A 944 31.40 5.32 31.08
N THR A 945 30.64 4.24 30.92
CA THR A 945 30.84 3.26 29.85
C THR A 945 29.58 3.13 28.99
N ALA A 946 29.73 3.09 27.67
CA ALA A 946 28.65 2.87 26.72
C ALA A 946 29.03 1.79 25.71
N ALA A 947 28.06 0.96 25.33
CA ALA A 947 28.23 0.00 24.25
C ALA A 947 28.13 0.71 22.89
N LEU A 948 28.94 0.27 21.95
CA LEU A 948 28.84 0.62 20.54
C LEU A 948 27.62 -0.08 19.89
N PRO A 949 27.13 0.41 18.74
CA PRO A 949 26.12 -0.27 17.95
C PRO A 949 26.48 -1.73 17.67
N ASP A 950 25.45 -2.58 17.59
CA ASP A 950 25.53 -4.02 17.34
C ASP A 950 26.44 -4.82 18.28
N GLY A 951 26.83 -4.23 19.42
CA GLY A 951 27.72 -4.88 20.37
C GLY A 951 29.17 -4.98 19.90
N SER A 952 29.58 -4.17 18.92
CA SER A 952 30.92 -4.15 18.32
C SER A 952 32.06 -3.72 19.28
N GLY A 953 31.71 -3.25 20.48
CA GLY A 953 32.66 -2.87 21.51
C GLY A 953 32.07 -1.94 22.57
N LEU A 954 32.92 -1.39 23.42
CA LEU A 954 32.59 -0.44 24.48
C LEU A 954 33.51 0.76 24.45
N VAL A 955 32.99 1.91 24.85
CA VAL A 955 33.77 3.12 25.13
C VAL A 955 33.67 3.47 26.59
N VAL A 956 34.80 3.80 27.21
CA VAL A 956 34.91 4.21 28.62
C VAL A 956 35.51 5.61 28.65
N LEU A 957 34.76 6.56 29.21
CA LEU A 957 35.16 7.95 29.27
C LEU A 957 35.69 8.31 30.66
N ASP A 958 36.93 8.78 30.75
CA ASP A 958 37.42 9.36 31.99
C ASP A 958 36.77 10.74 32.20
N GLY A 959 35.79 10.80 33.09
CA GLY A 959 35.08 12.04 33.44
C GLY A 959 35.79 12.95 34.42
N THR A 960 37.03 12.65 34.83
CA THR A 960 37.77 13.42 35.84
C THR A 960 38.11 14.81 35.34
N VAL A 961 37.63 15.85 36.04
CA VAL A 961 37.91 17.25 35.72
C VAL A 961 38.94 17.82 36.70
N THR A 962 40.18 18.01 36.24
CA THR A 962 41.22 18.67 37.04
C THR A 962 41.13 20.19 36.93
N PRO A 963 41.71 20.96 37.88
CA PRO A 963 41.73 22.42 37.79
C PRO A 963 42.32 22.96 36.48
N GLU A 964 43.32 22.28 35.93
CA GLU A 964 43.97 22.64 34.67
C GLU A 964 43.04 22.41 33.46
N LEU A 965 42.30 21.30 33.46
CA LEU A 965 41.33 21.00 32.40
C LEU A 965 40.14 21.96 32.43
N GLU A 966 39.66 22.33 33.62
CA GLU A 966 38.60 23.34 33.74
C GLU A 966 39.09 24.72 33.29
N ALA A 967 40.34 25.10 33.60
CA ALA A 967 40.95 26.34 33.12
C ALA A 967 41.05 26.40 31.59
N GLU A 968 41.43 25.29 30.96
CA GLU A 968 41.47 25.20 29.49
C GLU A 968 40.06 25.20 28.89
N GLY A 969 39.12 24.47 29.51
CA GLY A 969 37.71 24.47 29.10
C GLY A 969 37.09 25.86 29.15
N TRP A 970 37.40 26.61 30.21
CA TRP A 970 37.04 28.01 30.37
C TRP A 970 37.61 28.88 29.25
N ALA A 971 38.88 28.70 28.88
CA ALA A 971 39.49 29.43 27.77
C ALA A 971 38.77 29.15 26.43
N LYS A 972 38.41 27.89 26.16
CA LYS A 972 37.62 27.50 24.97
C LYS A 972 36.20 28.09 24.98
N ASP A 973 35.58 28.26 26.15
CA ASP A 973 34.31 28.99 26.28
C ASP A 973 34.47 30.47 25.92
N ARG A 974 35.58 31.11 26.34
CA ARG A 974 35.89 32.51 25.98
C ARG A 974 36.14 32.70 24.49
N ILE A 975 36.83 31.76 23.84
CA ILE A 975 37.01 31.77 22.38
C ILE A 975 35.64 31.77 21.68
N ARG A 976 34.73 30.88 22.07
CA ARG A 976 33.39 30.81 21.46
C ARG A 976 32.62 32.13 21.61
N GLU A 977 32.60 32.69 22.81
CA GLU A 977 31.87 33.92 23.10
C GLU A 977 32.48 35.14 22.39
N LEU A 978 33.81 35.17 22.25
CA LEU A 978 34.49 36.19 21.43
C LEU A 978 34.14 36.06 19.95
N GLN A 979 34.07 34.85 19.41
CA GLN A 979 33.63 34.61 18.02
C GLN A 979 32.16 35.00 17.81
N GLU A 980 31.31 34.74 18.80
CA GLU A 980 29.90 35.17 18.79
C GLU A 980 29.78 36.70 18.85
N LEU A 981 30.61 37.36 19.66
CA LEU A 981 30.70 38.81 19.73
C LEU A 981 31.20 39.42 18.42
N ARG A 982 32.19 38.82 17.76
CA ARG A 982 32.64 39.25 16.42
C ARG A 982 31.47 39.24 15.43
N LYS A 983 30.71 38.14 15.41
CA LYS A 983 29.55 37.99 14.52
C LYS A 983 28.47 39.03 14.81
N SER A 984 28.14 39.27 16.08
CA SER A 984 27.11 40.25 16.47
C SER A 984 27.53 41.71 16.25
N THR A 985 28.84 41.97 16.20
CA THR A 985 29.41 43.30 15.91
C THR A 985 29.73 43.52 14.43
N GLY A 986 29.39 42.57 13.56
CA GLY A 986 29.56 42.69 12.11
C GLY A 986 30.98 42.48 11.60
N LEU A 987 31.84 41.84 12.39
CA LEU A 987 33.18 41.42 11.97
C LEU A 987 33.14 40.01 11.36
N ASP A 988 33.88 39.82 10.26
CA ASP A 988 34.02 38.51 9.65
C ASP A 988 34.98 37.64 10.45
N VAL A 989 34.79 36.32 10.42
CA VAL A 989 35.64 35.35 11.16
C VAL A 989 37.09 35.39 10.68
N SER A 990 37.33 35.78 9.42
CA SER A 990 38.67 35.95 8.83
C SER A 990 39.36 37.26 9.23
N ASP A 991 38.64 38.23 9.78
CA ASP A 991 39.22 39.53 10.17
C ASP A 991 40.31 39.37 11.24
N ARG A 992 41.32 40.23 11.19
CA ARG A 992 42.32 40.37 12.25
C ARG A 992 41.83 41.40 13.25
N ILE A 993 41.98 41.13 14.56
CA ILE A 993 41.37 41.96 15.61
C ILE A 993 42.34 42.31 16.75
N SER A 994 42.11 43.45 17.40
CA SER A 994 42.73 43.79 18.69
C SER A 994 41.73 43.54 19.83
N VAL A 995 42.17 42.95 20.94
CA VAL A 995 41.31 42.58 22.06
C VAL A 995 41.84 43.12 23.40
N VAL A 996 40.97 43.77 24.17
CA VAL A 996 41.22 44.11 25.59
C VAL A 996 40.19 43.35 26.44
N MET A 997 40.67 42.58 27.41
CA MET A 997 39.85 41.70 28.24
C MET A 997 40.04 41.98 29.74
N ALA A 998 38.95 42.27 30.45
CA ALA A 998 38.90 42.30 31.91
C ALA A 998 38.31 40.99 32.43
N VAL A 999 39.07 40.30 33.28
CA VAL A 999 38.68 39.01 33.89
C VAL A 999 38.58 39.17 35.41
N PRO A 1000 37.53 38.62 36.06
CA PRO A 1000 37.45 38.62 37.52
C PRO A 1000 38.67 37.97 38.17
N GLY A 1001 39.05 38.48 39.36
CA GLY A 1001 40.28 38.07 40.05
C GLY A 1001 40.41 36.56 40.28
N GLU A 1002 39.29 35.86 40.51
CA GLU A 1002 39.25 34.41 40.72
C GLU A 1002 39.69 33.58 39.50
N ARG A 1003 39.65 34.14 38.29
CA ARG A 1003 40.03 33.46 37.03
C ARG A 1003 41.15 34.15 36.28
N ALA A 1004 41.80 35.15 36.87
CA ALA A 1004 42.86 35.92 36.24
C ALA A 1004 44.07 35.04 35.84
N ASP A 1005 44.41 34.04 36.65
CA ASP A 1005 45.54 33.15 36.36
C ASP A 1005 45.22 32.16 35.23
N TRP A 1006 43.96 31.72 35.09
CA TRP A 1006 43.51 30.90 33.96
C TRP A 1006 43.62 31.68 32.65
N ALA A 1007 43.16 32.93 32.66
CA ALA A 1007 43.24 33.82 31.50
C ALA A 1007 44.68 34.08 31.06
N ARG A 1008 45.60 34.33 32.00
CA ARG A 1008 47.02 34.51 31.70
C ARG A 1008 47.65 33.25 31.12
N THR A 1009 47.34 32.08 31.69
CA THR A 1009 47.89 30.79 31.26
C THR A 1009 47.47 30.44 29.83
N HIS A 1010 46.22 30.74 29.47
CA HIS A 1010 45.67 30.43 28.14
C HIS A 1010 45.58 31.63 27.20
N ARG A 1011 46.30 32.73 27.49
CA ARG A 1011 46.27 33.96 26.69
C ARG A 1011 46.55 33.68 25.22
N ASP A 1012 47.63 32.96 24.94
CA ASP A 1012 48.08 32.75 23.56
C ASP A 1012 47.15 31.79 22.80
N LEU A 1013 46.54 30.83 23.49
CA LEU A 1013 45.48 29.97 22.94
C LEU A 1013 44.27 30.81 22.52
N ILE A 1014 43.76 31.66 23.43
CA ILE A 1014 42.61 32.51 23.13
C ILE A 1014 42.95 33.45 21.97
N ALA A 1015 44.08 34.17 22.06
CA ALA A 1015 44.50 35.12 21.04
C ALA A 1015 44.67 34.49 19.64
N GLY A 1016 45.26 33.29 19.56
CA GLY A 1016 45.45 32.56 18.30
C GLY A 1016 44.13 32.16 17.65
N GLU A 1017 43.22 31.55 18.42
CA GLU A 1017 41.94 31.02 17.92
C GLU A 1017 40.95 32.11 17.47
N ILE A 1018 41.17 33.36 17.90
CA ILE A 1018 40.39 34.53 17.45
C ILE A 1018 41.16 35.45 16.52
N LEU A 1019 42.31 35.03 16.00
CA LEU A 1019 43.11 35.80 15.03
C LEU A 1019 43.49 37.20 15.55
N ALA A 1020 43.77 37.31 16.85
CA ALA A 1020 44.10 38.56 17.49
C ALA A 1020 45.53 39.00 17.16
N THR A 1021 45.69 40.22 16.67
CA THR A 1021 47.01 40.85 16.44
C THR A 1021 47.56 41.49 17.72
N SER A 1022 46.68 41.88 18.65
CA SER A 1022 47.02 42.27 20.02
C SER A 1022 45.98 41.74 21.01
N PHE A 1023 46.45 41.30 22.18
CA PHE A 1023 45.61 40.76 23.25
C PHE A 1023 46.13 41.23 24.62
N GLU A 1024 45.39 42.13 25.27
CA GLU A 1024 45.78 42.76 26.53
C GLU A 1024 44.75 42.51 27.63
N PHE A 1025 45.24 42.37 28.88
CA PHE A 1025 44.38 42.32 30.05
C PHE A 1025 44.26 43.71 30.67
N GLY A 1026 43.04 44.23 30.79
CA GLY A 1026 42.76 45.58 31.31
C GLY A 1026 41.28 45.91 31.22
N ASP A 1027 40.85 47.03 31.82
CA ASP A 1027 39.45 47.46 31.77
C ASP A 1027 39.10 48.01 30.37
N PRO A 1028 38.22 47.35 29.60
CA PRO A 1028 37.87 47.80 28.25
C PRO A 1028 36.96 49.03 28.29
N VAL A 1029 37.26 50.03 27.46
CA VAL A 1029 36.38 51.18 27.19
C VAL A 1029 35.18 50.67 26.37
N ASP A 1030 33.96 50.94 26.83
CA ASP A 1030 32.70 50.44 26.26
C ASP A 1030 32.63 48.90 26.08
N GLY A 1031 33.35 48.16 26.94
CA GLY A 1031 33.43 46.70 26.81
C GLY A 1031 32.11 45.98 27.05
N ALA A 1032 31.81 45.04 26.15
CA ALA A 1032 30.69 44.12 26.24
C ALA A 1032 30.95 43.03 27.28
N GLU A 1033 29.93 42.66 28.05
CA GLU A 1033 30.01 41.55 28.99
C GLU A 1033 29.78 40.22 28.25
N ILE A 1034 30.72 39.29 28.44
CA ILE A 1034 30.60 37.88 28.02
C ILE A 1034 30.49 36.99 29.27
N GLY A 1035 30.52 35.67 29.11
CA GLY A 1035 30.25 34.74 30.20
C GLY A 1035 31.19 34.91 31.42
N ASP A 1036 30.70 34.53 32.60
CA ASP A 1036 31.42 34.55 33.87
C ASP A 1036 31.96 35.91 34.33
N GLY A 1037 31.25 37.01 34.01
CA GLY A 1037 31.62 38.35 34.44
C GLY A 1037 32.88 38.92 33.76
N VAL A 1038 33.26 38.35 32.62
CA VAL A 1038 34.37 38.85 31.79
C VAL A 1038 33.86 39.97 30.89
N ARG A 1039 34.60 41.08 30.82
CA ARG A 1039 34.28 42.18 29.89
C ARG A 1039 35.33 42.28 28.81
N VAL A 1040 34.91 42.50 27.57
CA VAL A 1040 35.81 42.54 26.40
C VAL A 1040 35.48 43.71 25.48
N SER A 1041 36.50 44.33 24.91
CA SER A 1041 36.38 45.15 23.70
C SER A 1041 37.17 44.51 22.57
N ILE A 1042 36.56 44.47 21.39
CA ILE A 1042 37.17 43.98 20.15
C ILE A 1042 37.11 45.08 19.10
N ALA A 1043 38.16 45.24 18.31
CA ALA A 1043 38.20 46.16 17.19
C ALA A 1043 38.93 45.50 16.00
N LYS A 1044 38.51 45.80 14.77
CA LYS A 1044 39.22 45.38 13.56
C LYS A 1044 40.61 46.03 13.54
N ALA A 1045 41.63 45.20 13.36
CA ALA A 1045 43.03 45.64 13.31
C ALA A 1045 43.39 46.30 11.99
#